data_AF-A0A2W6INH6-F1
#
_entry.id   AF-A0A2W6INH6-F1
#
_cell.length_a   1.000
_cell.length_b   1.000
_cell.length_c   1.000
_cell.angle_alpha   90.00
_cell.angle_beta   90.00
_cell.angle_gamma   90.00
#
_symmetry.space_group_name_H-M   'P 1'
#
loop_
_entity.id
_entity.type
_entity.pdbx_description
1 polymer ?
#
loop_
_entity_poly.entity_id
_entity_poly.type
_entity_poly.pdbx_seq_one_letter_code
_entity_poly.pdbx_strand_id
1 'polypeptide(L)'
;MAAPVWQPGTLYLPGDLVQPITQPPPNNPQVANGDFSAGNTGWTFSGDAAYTPTDGYGGGGPSMILPGNKPEGLGINNTMLVVPVGGQLVATSMINQGASSAGKTAGWTEVRWYDSLNTLLQTDKGNVVDSGSGGAWHQSKVTSTAPASAAYAKAAIHLTSVADHNSPIWGDNLAVSGATAGLPEGLVYKAVQTESGTSGSSEPAWPGILGQQVIDNEVIWEAVTTSRVTWTASPRYVSGAVEPVWPTDIGAMVKDGTINWRAVSRRVTDEKCPQSKVVAIVASKVFAADKDIVRYSATANPLDWSTADDAGYLPTGLQQANANNMAVLQQYRANLVALNASSFQNWQVDPDPASMAILDQMDGIGSIWQKAAAPVANDLIYLSQQGVRSVGIANAAENLAAGDIGAPIDVLVQQAMLYADRNNTPPLATYYPGAGQYLLAFPNYPPPVLGVYGSLPKAACGDTVDYSYVIAGGLPPYSVEISAGSLPDGLAMDASGHVTGEMARGGDAEWTVRATDSLGDVAEKVETRTGADGFFQYLTARLYPVEIPADSISLASVVEAATFRDVYHEYTVPADAFALSSVATAGTLRPILQTYALNDKVSLASAVEAGTLRNILRSYVIPAESMSLSSGVVAGTLLQKLIVSNMAPEGIGLSSSVVGGTLT
;
A
#
# COMPACT_ATOMS: atom_id res chain seq x y z
N MET A 1 17.41 -26.45 0.57
CA MET A 1 17.12 -25.35 1.50
C MET A 1 18.29 -24.39 1.40
N ALA A 2 18.06 -23.06 1.31
CA ALA A 2 19.17 -22.10 1.33
C ALA A 2 19.83 -22.14 2.72
N ALA A 3 21.16 -22.10 2.78
CA ALA A 3 21.85 -22.02 4.07
C ALA A 3 21.51 -20.67 4.74
N PRO A 4 21.28 -20.64 6.07
CA PRO A 4 20.98 -19.41 6.79
C PRO A 4 22.13 -18.41 6.70
N VAL A 5 21.82 -17.12 6.81
CA VAL A 5 22.85 -16.06 6.85
C VAL A 5 23.59 -16.13 8.19
N TRP A 6 24.92 -16.00 8.15
CA TRP A 6 25.77 -15.93 9.34
C TRP A 6 25.27 -14.83 10.30
N GLN A 7 25.32 -15.09 11.61
CA GLN A 7 24.88 -14.18 12.66
C GLN A 7 26.02 -13.94 13.66
N PRO A 8 26.21 -12.70 14.16
CA PRO A 8 27.23 -12.41 15.14
C PRO A 8 26.90 -13.03 16.51
N GLY A 9 27.92 -13.47 17.25
CA GLY A 9 27.78 -13.97 18.63
C GLY A 9 26.83 -15.16 18.79
N THR A 10 26.64 -15.95 17.75
CA THR A 10 25.65 -17.04 17.70
C THR A 10 26.34 -18.39 17.86
N LEU A 11 25.69 -19.30 18.60
CA LEU A 11 26.17 -20.67 18.79
C LEU A 11 25.93 -21.49 17.52
N TYR A 12 27.00 -22.11 17.00
CA TYR A 12 26.95 -23.01 15.86
C TYR A 12 27.44 -24.42 16.25
N LEU A 13 26.71 -25.43 15.77
CA LEU A 13 27.04 -26.83 15.94
C LEU A 13 28.01 -27.30 14.83
N PRO A 14 28.84 -28.32 15.09
CA PRO A 14 29.62 -28.96 14.04
C PRO A 14 28.72 -29.42 12.88
N GLY A 15 29.02 -28.96 11.67
CA GLY A 15 28.28 -29.27 10.46
C GLY A 15 27.23 -28.25 10.02
N ASP A 16 26.96 -27.22 10.82
CA ASP A 16 26.06 -26.12 10.42
C ASP A 16 26.59 -25.41 9.17
N LEU A 17 25.65 -24.93 8.34
CA LEU A 17 25.95 -24.22 7.09
C LEU A 17 25.51 -22.77 7.18
N VAL A 18 26.34 -21.83 6.70
CA VAL A 18 26.00 -20.40 6.65
C VAL A 18 26.36 -19.73 5.31
N GLN A 19 25.72 -18.59 5.06
CA GLN A 19 26.06 -17.64 3.99
C GLN A 19 26.55 -16.30 4.57
N PRO A 20 27.52 -15.62 3.94
CA PRO A 20 27.98 -14.29 4.33
C PRO A 20 26.86 -13.23 4.37
N ILE A 21 26.94 -12.29 5.33
CA ILE A 21 26.17 -11.04 5.38
C ILE A 21 26.71 -10.08 4.31
N THR A 22 28.03 -9.89 4.22
CA THR A 22 28.66 -9.03 3.21
C THR A 22 29.01 -9.85 1.98
N GLN A 23 28.13 -9.86 0.97
CA GLN A 23 28.58 -10.21 -0.38
C GLN A 23 29.51 -9.09 -0.87
N PRO A 24 30.80 -9.34 -1.16
CA PRO A 24 31.67 -8.29 -1.64
C PRO A 24 31.21 -7.84 -3.04
N PRO A 25 31.15 -6.53 -3.34
CA PRO A 25 30.95 -6.04 -4.69
C PRO A 25 32.15 -6.48 -5.55
N PRO A 26 31.93 -6.77 -6.85
CA PRO A 26 32.99 -7.26 -7.73
C PRO A 26 34.11 -6.22 -7.84
N ASN A 27 35.19 -6.43 -7.10
CA ASN A 27 36.46 -5.76 -7.34
C ASN A 27 37.06 -6.33 -8.62
N ASN A 28 37.49 -5.44 -9.51
CA ASN A 28 38.14 -5.74 -10.78
C ASN A 28 39.47 -6.48 -10.50
N PRO A 29 39.53 -7.83 -10.53
CA PRO A 29 40.69 -8.54 -10.06
C PRO A 29 41.84 -8.28 -11.03
N GLN A 30 43.00 -7.93 -10.50
CA GLN A 30 44.22 -7.73 -11.27
C GLN A 30 45.08 -8.99 -11.18
N VAL A 31 45.84 -9.29 -12.23
CA VAL A 31 46.90 -10.30 -12.11
C VAL A 31 47.94 -9.82 -11.09
N ALA A 32 48.39 -10.72 -10.21
CA ALA A 32 49.49 -10.42 -9.32
C ALA A 32 50.79 -10.30 -10.13
N ASN A 33 51.62 -9.29 -9.82
CA ASN A 33 52.94 -9.11 -10.43
C ASN A 33 52.91 -9.09 -11.98
N GLY A 34 51.89 -8.45 -12.57
CA GLY A 34 51.70 -8.36 -14.02
C GLY A 34 52.81 -7.59 -14.77
N ASP A 35 53.50 -6.71 -14.04
CA ASP A 35 54.62 -5.85 -14.48
C ASP A 35 56.00 -6.42 -14.12
N PHE A 36 56.06 -7.65 -13.59
CA PHE A 36 57.28 -8.33 -13.15
C PHE A 36 58.10 -7.59 -12.07
N SER A 37 57.54 -6.59 -11.39
CA SER A 37 58.21 -5.81 -10.33
C SER A 37 58.69 -6.66 -9.14
N ALA A 38 58.04 -7.80 -8.88
CA ALA A 38 58.42 -8.79 -7.86
C ALA A 38 59.19 -10.00 -8.43
N GLY A 39 59.90 -9.79 -9.55
CA GLY A 39 60.66 -10.84 -10.23
C GLY A 39 59.77 -11.83 -10.97
N ASN A 40 60.20 -13.09 -11.06
CA ASN A 40 59.40 -14.18 -11.66
C ASN A 40 58.34 -14.79 -10.72
N THR A 41 58.16 -14.23 -9.53
CA THR A 41 57.18 -14.72 -8.55
C THR A 41 55.77 -14.69 -9.14
N GLY A 42 55.06 -15.82 -9.06
CA GLY A 42 53.71 -15.92 -9.60
C GLY A 42 53.62 -16.18 -11.11
N TRP A 43 54.75 -16.38 -11.80
CA TRP A 43 54.78 -16.72 -13.23
C TRP A 43 55.34 -18.12 -13.46
N THR A 44 54.78 -18.80 -14.46
CA THR A 44 55.29 -20.09 -14.95
C THR A 44 55.69 -19.95 -16.41
N PHE A 45 56.98 -20.12 -16.70
CA PHE A 45 57.52 -20.06 -18.04
C PHE A 45 57.60 -21.47 -18.66
N SER A 46 57.37 -21.55 -19.96
CA SER A 46 57.55 -22.74 -20.77
C SER A 46 58.10 -22.38 -22.15
N GLY A 47 58.72 -23.35 -22.84
CA GLY A 47 59.53 -23.06 -24.02
C GLY A 47 60.86 -22.40 -23.64
N ASP A 48 61.32 -21.44 -24.42
CA ASP A 48 62.57 -20.72 -24.20
C ASP A 48 62.39 -19.31 -23.59
N ALA A 49 61.17 -18.97 -23.14
CA ALA A 49 60.92 -17.71 -22.46
C ALA A 49 61.54 -17.67 -21.06
N ALA A 50 62.05 -16.50 -20.68
CA ALA A 50 62.63 -16.26 -19.37
C ALA A 50 62.26 -14.88 -18.82
N TYR A 51 62.38 -14.73 -17.50
CA TYR A 51 62.37 -13.43 -16.84
C TYR A 51 63.70 -12.70 -17.07
N THR A 52 63.64 -11.39 -17.30
CA THR A 52 64.80 -10.49 -17.33
C THR A 52 64.55 -9.29 -16.41
N PRO A 53 65.55 -8.82 -15.64
CA PRO A 53 65.40 -7.66 -14.76
C PRO A 53 65.49 -6.31 -15.49
N THR A 54 65.77 -6.31 -16.79
CA THR A 54 65.95 -5.10 -17.63
C THR A 54 65.03 -5.11 -18.84
N ASP A 55 64.92 -3.95 -19.49
CA ASP A 55 64.26 -3.77 -20.79
C ASP A 55 62.73 -3.97 -20.79
N GLY A 56 62.09 -3.65 -19.66
CA GLY A 56 60.64 -3.64 -19.49
C GLY A 56 59.95 -2.34 -19.91
N TYR A 57 58.63 -2.41 -19.97
CA TYR A 57 57.73 -1.34 -20.37
C TYR A 57 57.82 -0.15 -19.39
N GLY A 58 57.78 1.08 -19.92
CA GLY A 58 57.75 2.29 -19.10
C GLY A 58 59.11 2.80 -18.60
N GLY A 59 60.24 2.18 -18.95
CA GLY A 59 61.57 2.76 -18.68
C GLY A 59 62.73 1.80 -18.43
N GLY A 60 62.68 0.55 -18.91
CA GLY A 60 63.80 -0.40 -18.80
C GLY A 60 63.82 -1.27 -17.54
N GLY A 61 62.67 -1.41 -16.86
CA GLY A 61 62.48 -2.28 -15.69
C GLY A 61 62.43 -3.78 -16.03
N PRO A 62 61.91 -4.64 -15.14
CA PRO A 62 61.83 -6.08 -15.39
C PRO A 62 60.77 -6.44 -16.45
N SER A 63 60.96 -7.56 -17.16
CA SER A 63 60.00 -8.08 -18.15
C SER A 63 60.23 -9.57 -18.45
N MET A 64 59.40 -10.13 -19.33
CA MET A 64 59.65 -11.42 -19.98
C MET A 64 60.40 -11.21 -21.31
N ILE A 65 61.39 -12.05 -21.58
CA ILE A 65 62.17 -12.06 -22.83
C ILE A 65 62.11 -13.44 -23.48
N LEU A 66 62.07 -13.46 -24.81
CA LEU A 66 62.39 -14.62 -25.63
C LEU A 66 63.63 -14.28 -26.47
N PRO A 67 64.74 -15.04 -26.36
CA PRO A 67 65.88 -14.88 -27.25
C PRO A 67 65.46 -15.08 -28.71
N GLY A 68 66.13 -14.41 -29.66
CA GLY A 68 65.91 -14.67 -31.07
C GLY A 68 66.22 -16.12 -31.44
N ASN A 69 65.67 -16.58 -32.56
CA ASN A 69 65.83 -17.93 -33.10
C ASN A 69 65.22 -19.02 -32.20
N LYS A 70 64.25 -18.63 -31.37
CA LYS A 70 63.51 -19.55 -30.52
C LYS A 70 62.06 -19.64 -31.01
N PRO A 71 61.56 -20.87 -31.28
CA PRO A 71 60.28 -21.04 -31.94
C PRO A 71 59.12 -20.57 -31.06
N GLU A 72 59.19 -20.78 -29.74
CA GLU A 72 58.07 -20.55 -28.82
C GLU A 72 58.56 -20.16 -27.42
N GLY A 73 57.87 -19.23 -26.78
CA GLY A 73 58.07 -18.85 -25.40
C GLY A 73 56.77 -18.37 -24.76
N LEU A 74 56.35 -19.02 -23.68
CA LEU A 74 55.09 -18.71 -23.00
C LEU A 74 55.32 -18.44 -21.52
N GLY A 75 54.84 -17.29 -21.05
CA GLY A 75 54.75 -16.94 -19.63
C GLY A 75 53.30 -16.92 -19.19
N ILE A 76 52.91 -17.83 -18.28
CA ILE A 76 51.57 -17.88 -17.70
C ILE A 76 51.60 -17.23 -16.32
N ASN A 77 50.72 -16.26 -16.08
CA ASN A 77 50.51 -15.72 -14.74
C ASN A 77 49.63 -16.69 -13.94
N ASN A 78 50.06 -17.04 -12.72
CA ASN A 78 49.40 -18.06 -11.90
C ASN A 78 48.16 -17.55 -11.16
N THR A 79 47.83 -16.27 -11.26
CA THR A 79 46.59 -15.72 -10.70
C THR A 79 45.38 -16.42 -11.31
N MET A 80 44.55 -17.05 -10.48
CA MET A 80 43.30 -17.67 -10.89
C MET A 80 42.20 -16.62 -10.96
N LEU A 81 41.70 -16.34 -12.15
CA LEU A 81 40.69 -15.32 -12.43
C LEU A 81 39.33 -15.99 -12.60
N VAL A 82 38.36 -15.67 -11.75
CA VAL A 82 37.03 -16.27 -11.81
C VAL A 82 36.08 -15.33 -12.56
N VAL A 83 35.34 -15.88 -13.52
CA VAL A 83 34.33 -15.18 -14.30
C VAL A 83 33.10 -16.07 -14.38
N PRO A 84 31.89 -15.55 -14.11
CA PRO A 84 30.65 -16.31 -14.27
C PRO A 84 30.55 -16.89 -15.69
N VAL A 85 29.93 -18.07 -15.83
CA VAL A 85 29.69 -18.69 -17.14
C VAL A 85 28.92 -17.70 -18.03
N GLY A 86 29.44 -17.43 -19.24
CA GLY A 86 28.91 -16.42 -20.15
C GLY A 86 29.38 -14.97 -19.90
N GLY A 87 30.13 -14.70 -18.82
CA GLY A 87 30.82 -13.43 -18.59
C GLY A 87 32.09 -13.29 -19.43
N GLN A 88 32.60 -12.07 -19.57
CA GLN A 88 33.77 -11.75 -20.40
C GLN A 88 34.98 -11.28 -19.59
N LEU A 89 36.14 -11.87 -19.87
CA LEU A 89 37.45 -11.41 -19.40
C LEU A 89 38.17 -10.66 -20.53
N VAL A 90 38.76 -9.52 -20.19
CA VAL A 90 39.64 -8.77 -21.09
C VAL A 90 41.05 -8.80 -20.52
N ALA A 91 42.01 -9.34 -21.26
CA ALA A 91 43.43 -9.33 -20.89
C ALA A 91 44.24 -8.49 -21.89
N THR A 92 45.22 -7.74 -21.38
CA THR A 92 46.13 -6.92 -22.19
C THR A 92 47.57 -7.10 -21.74
N SER A 93 48.52 -7.08 -22.67
CA SER A 93 49.95 -6.97 -22.36
C SER A 93 50.64 -6.07 -23.38
N MET A 94 51.80 -5.52 -23.02
CA MET A 94 52.66 -4.76 -23.92
C MET A 94 53.73 -5.69 -24.50
N ILE A 95 53.96 -5.60 -25.81
CA ILE A 95 54.93 -6.41 -26.55
C ILE A 95 55.90 -5.50 -27.30
N ASN A 96 57.20 -5.83 -27.31
CA ASN A 96 58.24 -5.08 -28.00
C ASN A 96 59.16 -6.01 -28.80
N GLN A 97 59.27 -5.77 -30.10
CA GLN A 97 60.08 -6.57 -31.03
C GLN A 97 61.54 -6.10 -31.15
N GLY A 98 61.94 -5.05 -30.43
CA GLY A 98 63.30 -4.53 -30.47
C GLY A 98 63.76 -4.11 -31.87
N ALA A 99 64.98 -4.53 -32.21
CA ALA A 99 65.57 -4.37 -33.53
C ALA A 99 65.12 -5.44 -34.55
N SER A 100 64.09 -6.22 -34.24
CA SER A 100 63.55 -7.23 -35.16
C SER A 100 62.84 -6.59 -36.34
N SER A 101 62.97 -7.18 -37.52
CA SER A 101 62.20 -6.80 -38.70
C SER A 101 60.75 -7.28 -38.58
N ALA A 102 59.82 -6.52 -39.14
CA ALA A 102 58.40 -6.92 -39.17
C ALA A 102 58.21 -8.36 -39.70
N GLY A 103 57.41 -9.16 -39.00
CA GLY A 103 57.10 -10.55 -39.33
C GLY A 103 58.14 -11.59 -38.93
N LYS A 104 59.28 -11.19 -38.33
CA LYS A 104 60.34 -12.13 -37.89
C LYS A 104 60.22 -12.57 -36.43
N THR A 105 59.67 -11.70 -35.59
CA THR A 105 59.24 -12.04 -34.22
C THR A 105 57.78 -11.66 -34.07
N ALA A 106 57.06 -12.29 -33.16
CA ALA A 106 55.68 -11.91 -32.87
C ALA A 106 55.32 -12.21 -31.41
N GLY A 107 54.37 -11.46 -30.86
CA GLY A 107 53.83 -11.74 -29.54
C GLY A 107 52.36 -11.37 -29.39
N TRP A 108 51.68 -12.03 -28.45
CA TRP A 108 50.27 -11.78 -28.15
C TRP A 108 49.91 -12.17 -26.70
N THR A 109 48.79 -11.63 -26.21
CA THR A 109 48.16 -12.03 -24.95
C THR A 109 47.22 -13.21 -25.17
N GLU A 110 47.19 -14.15 -24.23
CA GLU A 110 46.24 -15.27 -24.21
C GLU A 110 45.41 -15.30 -22.92
N VAL A 111 44.18 -15.79 -23.02
CA VAL A 111 43.34 -16.20 -21.88
C VAL A 111 43.08 -17.69 -21.96
N ARG A 112 43.36 -18.41 -20.88
CA ARG A 112 43.26 -19.88 -20.79
C ARG A 112 42.26 -20.27 -19.72
N TRP A 113 41.19 -20.97 -20.08
CA TRP A 113 40.13 -21.44 -19.19
C TRP A 113 40.38 -22.86 -18.70
N TYR A 114 40.14 -23.10 -17.42
CA TYR A 114 40.32 -24.38 -16.77
C TYR A 114 39.05 -24.81 -16.06
N ASP A 115 38.81 -26.13 -15.98
CA ASP A 115 37.78 -26.70 -15.11
C ASP A 115 38.25 -26.77 -13.63
N SER A 116 37.36 -27.25 -12.75
CA SER A 116 37.67 -27.41 -11.32
C SER A 116 38.73 -28.46 -11.01
N LEU A 117 39.10 -29.30 -11.99
CA LEU A 117 40.14 -30.31 -11.89
C LEU A 117 41.47 -29.83 -12.51
N ASN A 118 41.58 -28.54 -12.86
CA ASN A 118 42.75 -27.93 -13.51
C ASN A 118 43.03 -28.49 -14.91
N THR A 119 42.00 -28.98 -15.61
CA THR A 119 42.07 -29.37 -17.02
C THR A 119 41.82 -28.15 -17.90
N LEU A 120 42.69 -27.90 -18.89
CA LEU A 120 42.51 -26.81 -19.85
C LEU A 120 41.31 -27.09 -20.77
N LEU A 121 40.36 -26.16 -20.81
CA LEU A 121 39.14 -26.25 -21.63
C LEU A 121 39.26 -25.45 -22.94
N GLN A 122 39.76 -24.22 -22.84
CA GLN A 122 39.77 -23.27 -23.96
C GLN A 122 40.95 -22.31 -23.82
N THR A 123 41.55 -21.93 -24.95
CA THR A 123 42.56 -20.87 -25.04
C THR A 123 42.12 -19.88 -26.10
N ASP A 124 41.98 -18.60 -25.72
CA ASP A 124 41.69 -17.51 -26.64
C ASP A 124 42.92 -16.64 -26.84
N LYS A 125 43.21 -16.34 -28.11
CA LYS A 125 44.38 -15.59 -28.56
C LYS A 125 43.99 -14.15 -28.93
N GLY A 126 44.77 -13.18 -28.44
CA GLY A 126 44.61 -11.76 -28.76
C GLY A 126 45.19 -11.36 -30.12
N ASN A 127 45.14 -10.06 -30.41
CA ASN A 127 45.79 -9.52 -31.61
C ASN A 127 47.31 -9.75 -31.54
N VAL A 128 47.89 -10.14 -32.68
CA VAL A 128 49.33 -10.37 -32.81
C VAL A 128 50.06 -9.05 -33.03
N VAL A 129 51.15 -8.84 -32.31
CA VAL A 129 52.10 -7.74 -32.51
C VAL A 129 53.30 -8.31 -33.26
N ASP A 130 53.38 -8.04 -34.57
CA ASP A 130 54.46 -8.52 -35.45
C ASP A 130 55.07 -7.42 -36.37
N SER A 131 54.56 -6.18 -36.34
CA SER A 131 54.97 -5.08 -37.24
C SER A 131 55.69 -3.89 -36.58
N GLY A 132 56.15 -4.02 -35.34
CA GLY A 132 56.78 -2.98 -34.53
C GLY A 132 58.31 -2.93 -34.63
N SER A 133 58.87 -2.89 -35.85
CA SER A 133 60.32 -2.74 -36.03
C SER A 133 60.79 -1.37 -35.52
N GLY A 134 61.77 -1.33 -34.60
CA GLY A 134 62.33 -0.08 -34.06
C GLY A 134 62.24 0.08 -32.54
N GLY A 135 61.91 -0.98 -31.80
CA GLY A 135 61.94 -0.99 -30.34
C GLY A 135 60.72 -0.34 -29.65
N ALA A 136 59.62 -0.15 -30.39
CA ALA A 136 58.39 0.40 -29.84
C ALA A 136 57.53 -0.68 -29.15
N TRP A 137 56.88 -0.28 -28.05
CA TRP A 137 55.93 -1.14 -27.34
C TRP A 137 54.53 -1.00 -27.92
N HIS A 138 53.90 -2.13 -28.26
CA HIS A 138 52.53 -2.18 -28.77
C HIS A 138 51.67 -3.09 -27.89
N GLN A 139 50.40 -2.73 -27.73
CA GLN A 139 49.48 -3.50 -26.89
C GLN A 139 48.91 -4.70 -27.68
N SER A 140 48.98 -5.89 -27.07
CA SER A 140 48.10 -7.00 -27.40
C SER A 140 46.93 -7.04 -26.42
N LYS A 141 45.76 -7.40 -26.93
CA LYS A 141 44.49 -7.45 -26.21
C LYS A 141 43.69 -8.66 -26.67
N VAL A 142 43.06 -9.34 -25.72
CA VAL A 142 42.09 -10.40 -25.95
C VAL A 142 40.86 -10.15 -25.10
N THR A 143 39.68 -10.32 -25.69
CA THR A 143 38.41 -10.44 -24.97
C THR A 143 37.92 -11.87 -25.13
N SER A 144 37.68 -12.55 -24.02
CA SER A 144 37.37 -13.97 -23.97
C SER A 144 36.13 -14.22 -23.11
N THR A 145 35.23 -15.11 -23.56
CA THR A 145 33.99 -15.45 -22.84
C THR A 145 34.16 -16.77 -22.11
N ALA A 146 33.72 -16.85 -20.85
CA ALA A 146 33.81 -18.07 -20.04
C ALA A 146 32.99 -19.22 -20.65
N PRO A 147 33.62 -20.34 -21.07
CA PRO A 147 32.91 -21.49 -21.60
C PRO A 147 32.13 -22.24 -20.52
N ALA A 148 31.16 -23.06 -20.93
CA ALA A 148 30.41 -23.90 -20.02
C ALA A 148 31.37 -24.84 -19.26
N SER A 149 31.21 -24.92 -17.94
CA SER A 149 32.07 -25.71 -17.01
C SER A 149 33.44 -25.10 -16.67
N ALA A 150 33.74 -23.86 -17.09
CA ALA A 150 34.94 -23.18 -16.63
C ALA A 150 34.85 -22.81 -15.14
N ALA A 151 35.88 -23.16 -14.37
CA ALA A 151 36.03 -22.79 -12.96
C ALA A 151 36.88 -21.52 -12.78
N TYR A 152 37.93 -21.34 -13.58
CA TYR A 152 38.77 -20.15 -13.59
C TYR A 152 39.51 -19.98 -14.92
N ALA A 153 40.10 -18.80 -15.11
CA ALA A 153 41.01 -18.47 -16.20
C ALA A 153 42.39 -18.07 -15.68
N LYS A 154 43.40 -18.21 -16.53
CA LYS A 154 44.73 -17.60 -16.36
C LYS A 154 45.06 -16.76 -17.59
N ALA A 155 45.69 -15.61 -17.38
CA ALA A 155 46.19 -14.77 -18.47
C ALA A 155 47.68 -15.06 -18.71
N ALA A 156 48.10 -15.00 -19.97
CA ALA A 156 49.46 -15.34 -20.38
C ALA A 156 49.98 -14.43 -21.48
N ILE A 157 51.30 -14.36 -21.60
CA ILE A 157 52.01 -13.69 -22.69
C ILE A 157 52.72 -14.77 -23.52
N HIS A 158 52.49 -14.74 -24.82
CA HIS A 158 53.11 -15.65 -25.77
C HIS A 158 54.03 -14.86 -26.71
N LEU A 159 55.27 -15.32 -26.87
CA LEU A 159 56.28 -14.77 -27.77
C LEU A 159 56.80 -15.86 -28.73
N THR A 160 57.16 -15.49 -29.95
CA THR A 160 57.74 -16.37 -30.96
C THR A 160 58.79 -15.64 -31.80
N SER A 161 59.79 -16.37 -32.30
CA SER A 161 60.77 -15.92 -33.28
C SER A 161 60.98 -16.98 -34.35
N VAL A 162 61.14 -16.56 -35.61
CA VAL A 162 61.55 -17.49 -36.68
C VAL A 162 63.00 -17.94 -36.49
N ALA A 163 63.33 -19.13 -37.01
CA ALA A 163 64.61 -19.79 -36.80
C ALA A 163 65.83 -19.10 -37.49
N ASP A 164 65.60 -18.13 -38.37
CA ASP A 164 66.66 -17.42 -39.10
C ASP A 164 66.90 -16.00 -38.58
N HIS A 165 66.39 -15.67 -37.39
CA HIS A 165 66.40 -14.31 -36.85
C HIS A 165 66.88 -14.25 -35.40
N ASN A 166 67.91 -13.44 -35.09
CA ASN A 166 68.61 -13.47 -33.80
C ASN A 166 68.22 -12.34 -32.82
N SER A 167 67.34 -11.41 -33.20
CA SER A 167 66.90 -10.34 -32.30
C SER A 167 65.88 -10.87 -31.29
N PRO A 168 66.00 -10.53 -29.99
CA PRO A 168 65.03 -10.92 -28.97
C PRO A 168 63.73 -10.13 -29.07
N ILE A 169 62.69 -10.64 -28.40
CA ILE A 169 61.38 -10.01 -28.24
C ILE A 169 61.01 -10.01 -26.75
N TRP A 170 60.33 -8.96 -26.29
CA TRP A 170 59.92 -8.77 -24.89
C TRP A 170 58.40 -8.64 -24.74
N GLY A 171 57.91 -9.03 -23.57
CA GLY A 171 56.53 -8.87 -23.15
C GLY A 171 56.42 -8.44 -21.68
N ASP A 172 55.51 -7.51 -21.39
CA ASP A 172 55.39 -6.90 -20.06
C ASP A 172 54.00 -6.30 -19.81
N ASN A 173 53.75 -5.84 -18.59
CA ASN A 173 52.57 -5.12 -18.13
C ASN A 173 51.26 -5.86 -18.46
N LEU A 174 51.20 -7.14 -18.06
CA LEU A 174 49.98 -7.93 -18.16
C LEU A 174 48.94 -7.37 -17.20
N ALA A 175 47.77 -7.02 -17.72
CA ALA A 175 46.64 -6.54 -16.95
C ALA A 175 45.36 -7.25 -17.39
N VAL A 176 44.40 -7.37 -16.47
CA VAL A 176 43.09 -7.96 -16.77
C VAL A 176 41.95 -7.07 -16.26
N SER A 177 40.79 -7.19 -16.90
CA SER A 177 39.55 -6.54 -16.48
C SER A 177 38.33 -7.37 -16.86
N GLY A 178 37.17 -7.12 -16.24
CA GLY A 178 35.93 -7.84 -16.54
C GLY A 178 35.73 -9.17 -15.79
N ALA A 179 36.68 -9.56 -14.95
CA ALA A 179 36.45 -10.60 -13.95
C ALA A 179 35.80 -10.00 -12.70
N THR A 180 35.04 -10.82 -11.98
CA THR A 180 34.42 -10.44 -10.71
C THR A 180 35.08 -11.28 -9.62
N ALA A 181 35.78 -10.65 -8.67
CA ALA A 181 36.03 -11.31 -7.39
C ALA A 181 34.75 -11.19 -6.53
N GLY A 182 33.72 -11.93 -6.95
CA GLY A 182 32.58 -12.29 -6.11
C GLY A 182 32.74 -13.74 -5.70
N LEU A 183 32.25 -14.10 -4.51
CA LEU A 183 32.18 -15.50 -4.08
C LEU A 183 31.50 -16.33 -5.19
N PRO A 184 32.06 -17.49 -5.60
CA PRO A 184 31.44 -18.33 -6.61
C PRO A 184 29.96 -18.61 -6.27
N GLU A 185 29.09 -18.58 -7.27
CA GLU A 185 27.67 -18.84 -7.08
C GLU A 185 27.47 -20.24 -6.44
N GLY A 186 26.86 -20.29 -5.26
CA GLY A 186 26.61 -21.53 -4.52
C GLY A 186 27.67 -21.94 -3.48
N LEU A 187 28.63 -21.06 -3.16
CA LEU A 187 29.54 -21.25 -2.03
C LEU A 187 28.80 -21.01 -0.69
N VAL A 188 28.86 -21.98 0.21
CA VAL A 188 28.39 -21.88 1.59
C VAL A 188 29.52 -22.29 2.53
N TYR A 189 29.42 -21.94 3.81
CA TYR A 189 30.46 -22.23 4.78
C TYR A 189 29.98 -23.22 5.83
N LYS A 190 30.76 -24.29 6.02
CA LYS A 190 30.45 -25.35 6.97
C LYS A 190 31.26 -25.18 8.25
N ALA A 191 30.62 -25.26 9.40
CA ALA A 191 31.30 -25.35 10.70
C ALA A 191 32.03 -26.70 10.82
N VAL A 192 33.35 -26.68 10.99
CA VAL A 192 34.21 -27.90 11.01
C VAL A 192 34.93 -28.14 12.34
N GLN A 193 34.72 -27.28 13.33
CA GLN A 193 35.22 -27.50 14.69
C GLN A 193 34.64 -28.78 15.33
N THR A 194 35.33 -29.34 16.33
CA THR A 194 34.95 -30.62 16.96
C THR A 194 33.84 -30.49 18.01
N GLU A 195 33.66 -29.31 18.60
CA GLU A 195 32.63 -29.01 19.61
C GLU A 195 31.82 -27.78 19.19
N SER A 196 30.64 -27.55 19.78
CA SER A 196 29.86 -26.35 19.50
C SER A 196 30.63 -25.09 19.91
N GLY A 197 30.61 -24.05 19.08
CA GLY A 197 31.34 -22.80 19.31
C GLY A 197 30.52 -21.57 18.95
N THR A 198 30.87 -20.43 19.53
CA THR A 198 30.21 -19.14 19.27
C THR A 198 30.96 -18.34 18.21
N SER A 199 30.25 -17.82 17.21
CA SER A 199 30.81 -16.91 16.20
C SER A 199 31.30 -15.60 16.80
N GLY A 200 32.18 -14.89 16.09
CA GLY A 200 32.68 -13.58 16.49
C GLY A 200 31.59 -12.49 16.51
N SER A 201 31.93 -11.34 17.10
CA SER A 201 31.06 -10.15 17.11
C SER A 201 31.03 -9.41 15.76
N SER A 202 31.93 -9.77 14.85
CA SER A 202 32.07 -9.19 13.51
C SER A 202 32.27 -10.29 12.49
N GLU A 203 31.73 -10.10 11.30
CA GLU A 203 31.80 -11.08 10.23
C GLU A 203 33.26 -11.42 9.85
N PRO A 204 33.62 -12.71 9.70
CA PRO A 204 34.96 -13.12 9.31
C PRO A 204 35.26 -12.82 7.84
N ALA A 205 36.54 -12.69 7.48
CA ALA A 205 36.95 -12.60 6.08
C ALA A 205 36.79 -13.96 5.39
N TRP A 206 35.70 -14.12 4.63
CA TRP A 206 35.33 -15.40 4.04
C TRP A 206 36.31 -15.88 2.96
N PRO A 207 36.82 -17.13 3.05
CA PRO A 207 37.70 -17.66 2.02
C PRO A 207 36.93 -17.95 0.73
N GLY A 208 37.46 -17.52 -0.41
CA GLY A 208 36.83 -17.68 -1.73
C GLY A 208 37.13 -19.01 -2.44
N ILE A 209 37.94 -19.89 -1.84
CA ILE A 209 38.40 -21.15 -2.43
C ILE A 209 37.83 -22.33 -1.63
N LEU A 210 37.29 -23.34 -2.32
CA LEU A 210 36.77 -24.56 -1.69
C LEU A 210 37.81 -25.27 -0.82
N GLY A 211 37.38 -25.72 0.36
CA GLY A 211 38.22 -26.40 1.33
C GLY A 211 39.12 -25.47 2.17
N GLN A 212 39.13 -24.16 1.91
CA GLN A 212 39.84 -23.21 2.77
C GLN A 212 39.03 -22.89 4.02
N GLN A 213 39.75 -22.69 5.12
CA GLN A 213 39.17 -22.46 6.45
C GLN A 213 39.47 -21.05 6.98
N VAL A 214 38.51 -20.47 7.70
CA VAL A 214 38.69 -19.24 8.49
C VAL A 214 38.23 -19.47 9.92
N ILE A 215 38.99 -18.92 10.88
CA ILE A 215 38.65 -18.96 12.30
C ILE A 215 37.81 -17.73 12.63
N ASP A 216 36.63 -17.98 13.17
CA ASP A 216 35.64 -16.99 13.57
C ASP A 216 35.32 -17.20 15.06
N ASN A 217 36.19 -16.66 15.91
CA ASN A 217 36.22 -16.91 17.35
C ASN A 217 36.36 -18.41 17.67
N GLU A 218 35.32 -19.08 18.17
CA GLU A 218 35.34 -20.52 18.52
C GLU A 218 34.91 -21.41 17.34
N VAL A 219 34.38 -20.82 16.27
CA VAL A 219 33.89 -21.55 15.08
C VAL A 219 34.96 -21.55 14.00
N ILE A 220 35.15 -22.69 13.33
CA ILE A 220 36.04 -22.80 12.17
C ILE A 220 35.15 -23.05 10.95
N TRP A 221 35.17 -22.14 9.99
CA TRP A 221 34.35 -22.20 8.78
C TRP A 221 35.15 -22.72 7.60
N GLU A 222 34.70 -23.78 6.94
CA GLU A 222 35.26 -24.31 5.70
C GLU A 222 34.37 -23.98 4.50
N ALA A 223 34.95 -23.45 3.41
CA ALA A 223 34.25 -23.19 2.17
C ALA A 223 33.83 -24.50 1.48
N VAL A 224 32.52 -24.72 1.29
CA VAL A 224 31.96 -25.91 0.63
C VAL A 224 30.97 -25.53 -0.48
N THR A 225 30.73 -26.42 -1.44
CA THR A 225 29.66 -26.24 -2.45
C THR A 225 28.38 -26.92 -1.98
N THR A 226 27.23 -26.32 -2.32
CA THR A 226 25.96 -27.04 -2.25
C THR A 226 25.76 -27.87 -3.52
N SER A 227 25.78 -29.19 -3.43
CA SER A 227 25.25 -30.05 -4.49
C SER A 227 23.73 -30.11 -4.38
N ARG A 228 23.03 -29.41 -5.27
CA ARG A 228 21.57 -29.49 -5.38
C ARG A 228 21.22 -30.60 -6.36
N VAL A 229 20.65 -31.71 -5.87
CA VAL A 229 19.93 -32.65 -6.74
C VAL A 229 18.60 -32.01 -7.11
N THR A 230 18.53 -31.44 -8.31
CA THR A 230 17.28 -30.87 -8.84
C THR A 230 16.49 -31.99 -9.51
N TRP A 231 15.48 -32.49 -8.80
CA TRP A 231 14.45 -33.31 -9.44
C TRP A 231 13.52 -32.39 -10.23
N THR A 232 13.71 -32.32 -11.54
CA THR A 232 12.77 -31.62 -12.42
C THR A 232 11.63 -32.58 -12.76
N ALA A 233 10.49 -32.45 -12.08
CA ALA A 233 9.27 -33.10 -12.51
C ALA A 233 8.71 -32.32 -13.72
N SER A 234 8.72 -32.92 -14.91
CA SER A 234 7.92 -32.43 -16.02
C SER A 234 6.51 -33.03 -15.94
N PRO A 235 5.45 -32.27 -16.25
CA PRO A 235 4.12 -32.85 -16.31
C PRO A 235 4.09 -33.91 -17.41
N ARG A 236 3.70 -35.14 -17.07
CA ARG A 236 3.54 -36.25 -18.04
C ARG A 236 2.49 -35.93 -19.11
N TYR A 237 1.54 -35.09 -18.72
CA TYR A 237 0.37 -34.68 -19.49
C TYR A 237 0.29 -33.15 -19.44
N VAL A 238 0.34 -32.51 -20.60
CA VAL A 238 0.39 -31.06 -20.77
C VAL A 238 -0.72 -30.69 -21.76
N SER A 239 -1.58 -29.75 -21.38
CA SER A 239 -2.57 -29.18 -22.29
C SER A 239 -1.87 -28.42 -23.44
N GLY A 240 -2.57 -28.25 -24.55
CA GLY A 240 -2.11 -27.40 -25.64
C GLY A 240 -2.02 -25.94 -25.23
N ALA A 241 -1.35 -25.14 -26.07
CA ALA A 241 -1.27 -23.68 -25.90
C ALA A 241 -2.58 -22.97 -26.31
N VAL A 242 -3.53 -23.68 -26.90
CA VAL A 242 -4.80 -23.16 -27.44
C VAL A 242 -5.92 -24.08 -26.97
N GLU A 243 -7.04 -23.50 -26.54
CA GLU A 243 -8.20 -24.25 -26.10
C GLU A 243 -8.72 -25.19 -27.21
N PRO A 244 -8.90 -26.49 -26.93
CA PRO A 244 -9.41 -27.44 -27.91
C PRO A 244 -10.90 -27.21 -28.18
N VAL A 245 -11.38 -27.60 -29.36
CA VAL A 245 -12.82 -27.61 -29.66
C VAL A 245 -13.48 -28.75 -28.88
N TRP A 246 -14.23 -28.41 -27.82
CA TRP A 246 -14.89 -29.41 -26.97
C TRP A 246 -16.00 -30.16 -27.71
N PRO A 247 -16.01 -31.50 -27.68
CA PRO A 247 -17.05 -32.27 -28.34
C PRO A 247 -18.35 -32.17 -27.55
N THR A 248 -19.47 -32.05 -28.27
CA THR A 248 -20.82 -31.95 -27.69
C THR A 248 -21.45 -33.32 -27.41
N ASP A 249 -20.96 -34.37 -28.06
CA ASP A 249 -21.48 -35.72 -27.91
C ASP A 249 -20.88 -36.42 -26.69
N ILE A 250 -21.74 -37.03 -25.86
CA ILE A 250 -21.31 -37.77 -24.68
C ILE A 250 -20.47 -38.98 -25.12
N GLY A 251 -19.28 -39.11 -24.56
CA GLY A 251 -18.33 -40.18 -24.83
C GLY A 251 -17.31 -39.87 -25.91
N ALA A 252 -17.49 -38.79 -26.68
CA ALA A 252 -16.52 -38.33 -27.66
C ALA A 252 -15.23 -37.84 -26.99
N MET A 253 -14.12 -37.98 -27.70
CA MET A 253 -12.78 -37.63 -27.20
C MET A 253 -12.22 -36.42 -27.95
N VAL A 254 -11.51 -35.54 -27.25
CA VAL A 254 -10.72 -34.46 -27.85
C VAL A 254 -9.29 -34.48 -27.33
N LYS A 255 -8.34 -34.33 -28.24
CA LYS A 255 -6.91 -34.25 -27.90
C LYS A 255 -6.52 -32.80 -27.66
N ASP A 256 -5.85 -32.56 -26.54
CA ASP A 256 -5.38 -31.26 -26.08
C ASP A 256 -3.93 -31.39 -25.61
N GLY A 257 -2.98 -30.99 -26.45
CA GLY A 257 -1.56 -31.25 -26.23
C GLY A 257 -1.26 -32.76 -26.16
N THR A 258 -0.81 -33.23 -24.99
CA THR A 258 -0.58 -34.67 -24.72
C THR A 258 -1.74 -35.34 -23.97
N ILE A 259 -2.83 -34.61 -23.69
CA ILE A 259 -4.01 -35.08 -22.97
C ILE A 259 -5.11 -35.50 -23.96
N ASN A 260 -5.81 -36.59 -23.65
CA ASN A 260 -7.08 -36.94 -24.31
C ASN A 260 -8.22 -36.76 -23.30
N TRP A 261 -9.12 -35.82 -23.59
CA TRP A 261 -10.31 -35.54 -22.78
C TRP A 261 -11.50 -36.31 -23.33
N ARG A 262 -12.30 -36.91 -22.44
CA ARG A 262 -13.59 -37.53 -22.79
C ARG A 262 -14.73 -36.62 -22.35
N ALA A 263 -15.64 -36.29 -23.26
CA ALA A 263 -16.90 -35.69 -22.89
C ALA A 263 -17.70 -36.68 -22.04
N VAL A 264 -18.01 -36.31 -20.80
CA VAL A 264 -18.87 -37.07 -19.90
C VAL A 264 -20.04 -36.19 -19.49
N SER A 265 -21.24 -36.76 -19.47
CA SER A 265 -22.39 -36.07 -18.90
C SER A 265 -22.52 -36.41 -17.43
N ARG A 266 -22.68 -35.37 -16.60
CA ARG A 266 -23.11 -35.50 -15.19
C ARG A 266 -24.61 -35.29 -15.04
N ARG A 267 -25.36 -35.21 -16.14
CA ARG A 267 -26.81 -34.99 -16.13
C ARG A 267 -27.50 -36.26 -15.62
N VAL A 268 -28.39 -36.10 -14.64
CA VAL A 268 -29.32 -37.14 -14.23
C VAL A 268 -30.35 -37.34 -15.34
N THR A 269 -30.40 -38.54 -15.91
CA THR A 269 -31.28 -38.90 -17.03
C THR A 269 -32.55 -39.61 -16.60
N ASP A 270 -32.69 -39.95 -15.32
CA ASP A 270 -33.92 -40.55 -14.79
C ASP A 270 -35.13 -39.63 -15.01
N GLU A 271 -36.18 -40.18 -15.60
CA GLU A 271 -37.40 -39.44 -15.98
C GLU A 271 -38.17 -38.88 -14.78
N LYS A 272 -38.02 -39.50 -13.60
CA LYS A 272 -38.63 -39.03 -12.36
C LYS A 272 -37.81 -37.95 -11.67
N CYS A 273 -36.60 -37.64 -12.13
CA CYS A 273 -35.85 -36.50 -11.62
C CYS A 273 -36.45 -35.19 -12.19
N PRO A 274 -36.94 -34.27 -11.34
CA PRO A 274 -37.66 -33.09 -11.82
C PRO A 274 -36.76 -32.02 -12.47
N GLN A 275 -35.43 -32.22 -12.48
CA GLN A 275 -34.45 -31.27 -13.01
C GLN A 275 -34.59 -29.85 -12.44
N SER A 276 -35.03 -29.76 -11.17
CA SER A 276 -35.26 -28.51 -10.46
C SER A 276 -33.96 -27.88 -9.94
N LYS A 277 -33.98 -26.55 -9.79
CA LYS A 277 -32.90 -25.78 -9.13
C LYS A 277 -33.09 -25.70 -7.61
N VAL A 278 -34.27 -26.09 -7.11
CA VAL A 278 -34.60 -26.14 -5.69
C VAL A 278 -34.30 -27.55 -5.21
N VAL A 279 -33.13 -27.72 -4.59
CA VAL A 279 -32.58 -29.02 -4.20
C VAL A 279 -31.95 -28.97 -2.82
N ALA A 280 -32.01 -30.08 -2.09
CA ALA A 280 -31.31 -30.27 -0.82
C ALA A 280 -30.76 -31.70 -0.75
N ILE A 281 -29.69 -31.89 0.01
CA ILE A 281 -29.10 -33.21 0.26
C ILE A 281 -29.17 -33.47 1.75
N VAL A 282 -29.93 -34.48 2.14
CA VAL A 282 -30.15 -34.88 3.55
C VAL A 282 -30.35 -36.39 3.58
N ALA A 283 -30.02 -37.06 4.69
CA ALA A 283 -30.29 -38.49 4.89
C ALA A 283 -29.78 -39.41 3.74
N SER A 284 -28.63 -39.07 3.13
CA SER A 284 -28.04 -39.79 1.98
C SER A 284 -28.90 -39.84 0.72
N LYS A 285 -29.87 -38.94 0.58
CA LYS A 285 -30.71 -38.77 -0.61
C LYS A 285 -30.61 -37.34 -1.14
N VAL A 286 -30.91 -37.17 -2.43
CA VAL A 286 -31.11 -35.85 -3.04
C VAL A 286 -32.60 -35.59 -3.12
N PHE A 287 -33.05 -34.46 -2.59
CA PHE A 287 -34.42 -33.99 -2.67
C PHE A 287 -34.51 -32.85 -3.69
N ALA A 288 -35.56 -32.83 -4.49
CA ALA A 288 -35.80 -31.79 -5.48
C ALA A 288 -37.28 -31.43 -5.56
N ALA A 289 -37.58 -30.12 -5.59
CA ALA A 289 -38.95 -29.65 -5.76
C ALA A 289 -39.49 -30.02 -7.15
N ASP A 290 -40.71 -30.53 -7.20
CA ASP A 290 -41.46 -30.81 -8.42
C ASP A 290 -42.87 -30.23 -8.24
N LYS A 291 -43.07 -28.98 -8.67
CA LYS A 291 -44.29 -28.21 -8.40
C LYS A 291 -44.61 -28.22 -6.90
N ASP A 292 -45.76 -28.75 -6.50
CA ASP A 292 -46.26 -28.80 -5.14
C ASP A 292 -45.76 -30.01 -4.34
N ILE A 293 -45.01 -30.94 -4.94
CA ILE A 293 -44.40 -32.09 -4.26
C ILE A 293 -42.87 -31.95 -4.18
N VAL A 294 -42.23 -32.76 -3.34
CA VAL A 294 -40.76 -32.89 -3.27
C VAL A 294 -40.38 -34.31 -3.60
N ARG A 295 -39.68 -34.53 -4.71
CA ARG A 295 -39.17 -35.86 -5.08
C ARG A 295 -37.85 -36.14 -4.38
N TYR A 296 -37.51 -37.41 -4.20
CA TYR A 296 -36.22 -37.83 -3.68
C TYR A 296 -35.60 -38.99 -4.48
N SER A 297 -34.27 -38.99 -4.56
CA SER A 297 -33.47 -40.05 -5.15
C SER A 297 -33.43 -41.31 -4.25
N ALA A 298 -32.99 -42.42 -4.83
CA ALA A 298 -32.56 -43.61 -4.12
C ALA A 298 -31.40 -43.31 -3.14
N THR A 299 -31.26 -44.14 -2.11
CA THR A 299 -30.25 -43.96 -1.07
C THR A 299 -28.85 -44.13 -1.64
N ALA A 300 -27.97 -43.15 -1.37
CA ALA A 300 -26.59 -43.12 -1.84
C ALA A 300 -26.42 -43.22 -3.38
N ASN A 301 -27.52 -43.08 -4.14
CA ASN A 301 -27.52 -43.12 -5.60
C ASN A 301 -28.29 -41.92 -6.16
N PRO A 302 -27.63 -40.76 -6.30
CA PRO A 302 -28.29 -39.52 -6.74
C PRO A 302 -28.77 -39.55 -8.20
N LEU A 303 -28.38 -40.57 -8.97
CA LEU A 303 -28.75 -40.74 -10.37
C LEU A 303 -30.06 -41.50 -10.56
N ASP A 304 -30.54 -42.19 -9.52
CA ASP A 304 -31.73 -43.03 -9.55
C ASP A 304 -32.87 -42.37 -8.77
N TRP A 305 -33.97 -42.12 -9.46
CA TRP A 305 -35.18 -41.48 -8.93
C TRP A 305 -36.41 -42.37 -9.12
N SER A 306 -36.20 -43.63 -9.51
CA SER A 306 -37.25 -44.51 -9.99
C SER A 306 -37.36 -45.83 -9.24
N THR A 307 -36.32 -46.29 -8.54
CA THR A 307 -36.35 -47.53 -7.76
C THR A 307 -37.48 -47.53 -6.73
N ALA A 308 -38.31 -48.57 -6.80
CA ALA A 308 -39.42 -48.76 -5.86
C ALA A 308 -38.90 -48.89 -4.43
N ASP A 309 -39.66 -48.37 -3.47
CA ASP A 309 -39.37 -48.43 -2.03
C ASP A 309 -38.05 -47.77 -1.58
N ASP A 310 -37.36 -47.05 -2.47
CA ASP A 310 -36.14 -46.28 -2.13
C ASP A 310 -36.12 -44.88 -2.76
N ALA A 311 -36.70 -44.71 -3.95
CA ALA A 311 -36.96 -43.41 -4.57
C ALA A 311 -38.47 -43.10 -4.62
N GLY A 312 -38.84 -41.82 -4.55
CA GLY A 312 -40.24 -41.44 -4.43
C GLY A 312 -40.48 -39.94 -4.25
N TYR A 313 -41.54 -39.58 -3.52
CA TYR A 313 -41.89 -38.19 -3.26
C TYR A 313 -42.53 -38.00 -1.89
N LEU A 314 -42.29 -36.82 -1.31
CA LEU A 314 -43.00 -36.29 -0.16
C LEU A 314 -44.26 -35.57 -0.65
N PRO A 315 -45.44 -35.88 -0.08
CA PRO A 315 -46.71 -35.28 -0.49
C PRO A 315 -46.92 -33.88 0.09
N THR A 316 -45.97 -32.96 -0.15
CA THR A 316 -45.98 -31.62 0.44
C THR A 316 -47.23 -30.81 0.08
N GLY A 317 -47.76 -30.95 -1.15
CA GLY A 317 -48.93 -30.22 -1.64
C GLY A 317 -50.27 -30.66 -1.05
N LEU A 318 -50.37 -31.90 -0.55
CA LEU A 318 -51.57 -32.43 0.13
C LEU A 318 -51.72 -31.88 1.55
N GLN A 319 -50.65 -31.30 2.10
CA GLN A 319 -50.56 -30.80 3.47
C GLN A 319 -50.53 -29.26 3.50
N GLN A 320 -51.21 -28.59 2.57
CA GLN A 320 -51.18 -27.13 2.40
C GLN A 320 -52.58 -26.54 2.28
N ALA A 321 -52.75 -25.32 2.79
CA ALA A 321 -53.95 -24.52 2.56
C ALA A 321 -54.03 -23.98 1.12
N ASN A 322 -52.87 -23.77 0.45
CA ASN A 322 -52.77 -23.26 -0.92
C ASN A 322 -51.73 -24.09 -1.70
N ALA A 323 -52.10 -24.64 -2.86
CA ALA A 323 -51.26 -25.52 -3.69
C ALA A 323 -50.13 -24.77 -4.44
N ASN A 324 -49.30 -24.03 -3.70
CA ASN A 324 -48.18 -23.27 -4.23
C ASN A 324 -46.97 -24.19 -4.48
N ASN A 325 -46.22 -23.90 -5.54
CA ASN A 325 -44.99 -24.65 -5.84
C ASN A 325 -43.94 -24.50 -4.73
N MET A 326 -43.24 -25.59 -4.43
CA MET A 326 -42.10 -25.61 -3.51
C MET A 326 -40.98 -24.77 -4.11
N ALA A 327 -40.50 -23.83 -3.32
CA ALA A 327 -39.54 -22.82 -3.76
C ALA A 327 -38.25 -22.85 -2.93
N VAL A 328 -38.29 -23.41 -1.72
CA VAL A 328 -37.11 -23.54 -0.86
C VAL A 328 -37.05 -24.95 -0.25
N LEU A 329 -35.88 -25.58 -0.35
CA LEU A 329 -35.50 -26.80 0.36
C LEU A 329 -34.19 -26.54 1.10
N GLN A 330 -34.19 -26.72 2.41
CA GLN A 330 -33.00 -26.56 3.24
C GLN A 330 -32.94 -27.61 4.34
N GLN A 331 -31.73 -27.89 4.80
CA GLN A 331 -31.53 -28.74 5.96
C GLN A 331 -31.75 -27.92 7.23
N TYR A 332 -32.54 -28.46 8.16
CA TYR A 332 -32.65 -27.96 9.51
C TYR A 332 -32.32 -29.10 10.47
N ARG A 333 -31.12 -29.07 11.04
CA ARG A 333 -30.56 -30.15 11.86
C ARG A 333 -30.45 -31.46 11.06
N ALA A 334 -31.27 -32.47 11.37
CA ALA A 334 -31.32 -33.74 10.64
C ALA A 334 -32.51 -33.85 9.69
N ASN A 335 -33.37 -32.82 9.67
CA ASN A 335 -34.62 -32.83 8.93
C ASN A 335 -34.52 -32.01 7.65
N LEU A 336 -35.47 -32.26 6.75
CA LEU A 336 -35.69 -31.47 5.56
C LEU A 336 -36.77 -30.43 5.82
N VAL A 337 -36.45 -29.16 5.61
CA VAL A 337 -37.44 -28.09 5.55
C VAL A 337 -37.81 -27.83 4.10
N ALA A 338 -39.13 -27.80 3.84
CA ALA A 338 -39.70 -27.39 2.57
C ALA A 338 -40.56 -26.13 2.77
N LEU A 339 -40.26 -25.07 2.01
CA LEU A 339 -41.07 -23.86 1.98
C LEU A 339 -41.60 -23.57 0.57
N ASN A 340 -42.80 -23.00 0.53
CA ASN A 340 -43.32 -22.25 -0.60
C ASN A 340 -43.51 -20.78 -0.20
N ALA A 341 -44.15 -19.99 -1.05
CA ALA A 341 -44.42 -18.58 -0.80
C ALA A 341 -45.21 -18.28 0.50
N SER A 342 -45.96 -19.24 1.03
CA SER A 342 -46.92 -19.05 2.12
C SER A 342 -46.77 -19.99 3.31
N SER A 343 -46.11 -21.13 3.18
CA SER A 343 -46.07 -22.18 4.19
C SER A 343 -44.66 -22.74 4.38
N PHE A 344 -44.45 -23.27 5.57
CA PHE A 344 -43.27 -23.98 6.03
C PHE A 344 -43.68 -25.40 6.43
N GLN A 345 -42.89 -26.40 6.06
CA GLN A 345 -43.06 -27.78 6.51
C GLN A 345 -41.70 -28.35 6.93
N ASN A 346 -41.67 -29.03 8.07
CA ASN A 346 -40.50 -29.72 8.60
C ASN A 346 -40.72 -31.23 8.51
N TRP A 347 -39.87 -31.92 7.76
CA TRP A 347 -39.98 -33.34 7.47
C TRP A 347 -38.83 -34.11 8.09
N GLN A 348 -39.18 -35.13 8.88
CA GLN A 348 -38.24 -36.20 9.17
C GLN A 348 -37.95 -36.95 7.88
N VAL A 349 -36.67 -37.04 7.55
CA VAL A 349 -36.18 -37.74 6.35
C VAL A 349 -35.20 -38.83 6.76
N ASP A 350 -35.26 -39.97 6.08
CA ASP A 350 -34.50 -41.17 6.42
C ASP A 350 -34.09 -41.92 5.14
N PRO A 351 -33.00 -42.72 5.15
CA PRO A 351 -32.71 -43.67 4.08
C PRO A 351 -33.89 -44.60 3.74
N ASP A 352 -34.66 -45.05 4.73
CA ASP A 352 -35.89 -45.82 4.57
C ASP A 352 -37.10 -44.89 4.35
N PRO A 353 -37.70 -44.85 3.15
CA PRO A 353 -38.86 -44.01 2.88
C PRO A 353 -40.06 -44.25 3.79
N ALA A 354 -40.21 -45.45 4.36
CA ALA A 354 -41.31 -45.75 5.29
C ALA A 354 -41.19 -45.01 6.63
N SER A 355 -39.98 -44.55 6.97
CA SER A 355 -39.68 -43.80 8.18
C SER A 355 -39.75 -42.27 8.00
N MET A 356 -40.08 -41.80 6.78
CA MET A 356 -40.27 -40.37 6.51
C MET A 356 -41.65 -39.90 6.98
N ALA A 357 -41.69 -38.78 7.69
CA ALA A 357 -42.93 -38.21 8.22
C ALA A 357 -42.85 -36.69 8.34
N ILE A 358 -43.99 -36.03 8.23
CA ILE A 358 -44.09 -34.60 8.58
C ILE A 358 -44.05 -34.48 10.10
N LEU A 359 -43.19 -33.59 10.60
CA LEU A 359 -43.06 -33.31 12.03
C LEU A 359 -43.86 -32.07 12.42
N ASP A 360 -43.81 -31.03 11.58
CA ASP A 360 -44.46 -29.75 11.86
C ASP A 360 -44.80 -29.01 10.57
N GLN A 361 -45.80 -28.15 10.64
CA GLN A 361 -46.21 -27.27 9.56
C GLN A 361 -46.76 -25.95 10.09
N MET A 362 -46.44 -24.87 9.37
CA MET A 362 -46.90 -23.54 9.73
C MET A 362 -47.26 -22.75 8.47
N ASP A 363 -48.44 -22.11 8.52
CA ASP A 363 -48.89 -21.18 7.49
C ASP A 363 -48.50 -19.74 7.86
N GLY A 364 -48.33 -18.90 6.83
CA GLY A 364 -47.96 -17.50 6.96
C GLY A 364 -46.46 -17.23 7.04
N ILE A 365 -45.62 -18.28 7.07
CA ILE A 365 -44.16 -18.18 7.17
C ILE A 365 -43.45 -18.84 5.98
N GLY A 366 -43.66 -18.32 4.78
CA GLY A 366 -43.08 -18.83 3.54
C GLY A 366 -41.81 -18.13 3.05
N SER A 367 -41.19 -18.70 2.01
CA SER A 367 -40.10 -18.12 1.24
C SER A 367 -40.13 -18.60 -0.21
N ILE A 368 -39.64 -17.76 -1.12
CA ILE A 368 -39.41 -18.09 -2.54
C ILE A 368 -37.94 -18.07 -2.93
N TRP A 369 -37.02 -17.86 -1.97
CA TRP A 369 -35.62 -17.55 -2.24
C TRP A 369 -34.71 -18.71 -1.82
N GLN A 370 -34.61 -19.77 -2.63
CA GLN A 370 -33.82 -21.00 -2.33
C GLN A 370 -32.41 -20.70 -1.82
N LYS A 371 -31.74 -19.74 -2.46
CA LYS A 371 -30.34 -19.40 -2.18
C LYS A 371 -30.15 -18.41 -1.04
N ALA A 372 -31.24 -17.85 -0.50
CA ALA A 372 -31.23 -16.91 0.62
C ALA A 372 -31.77 -17.57 1.90
N ALA A 373 -31.62 -18.88 2.02
CA ALA A 373 -31.94 -19.67 3.19
C ALA A 373 -30.72 -20.52 3.55
N ALA A 374 -30.32 -20.51 4.82
CA ALA A 374 -29.16 -21.26 5.29
C ALA A 374 -29.34 -21.71 6.75
N PRO A 375 -28.90 -22.94 7.11
CA PRO A 375 -28.77 -23.34 8.50
C PRO A 375 -27.64 -22.54 9.17
N VAL A 376 -27.95 -21.89 10.28
CA VAL A 376 -27.06 -21.05 11.08
C VAL A 376 -27.06 -21.62 12.50
N ALA A 377 -26.03 -22.41 12.80
CA ALA A 377 -25.95 -23.19 14.03
C ALA A 377 -27.21 -24.08 14.25
N ASN A 378 -28.03 -23.78 15.26
CA ASN A 378 -29.23 -24.55 15.60
C ASN A 378 -30.51 -24.03 14.97
N ASP A 379 -30.42 -22.92 14.21
CA ASP A 379 -31.53 -22.19 13.63
C ASP A 379 -31.47 -22.23 12.10
N LEU A 380 -32.62 -22.10 11.45
CA LEU A 380 -32.71 -21.85 10.02
C LEU A 380 -32.98 -20.37 9.81
N ILE A 381 -32.07 -19.66 9.14
CA ILE A 381 -32.28 -18.26 8.75
C ILE A 381 -32.63 -18.21 7.26
N TYR A 382 -33.63 -17.42 6.88
CA TYR A 382 -34.06 -17.31 5.49
C TYR A 382 -34.70 -15.96 5.16
N LEU A 383 -34.69 -15.59 3.89
CA LEU A 383 -35.37 -14.41 3.38
C LEU A 383 -36.84 -14.72 3.07
N SER A 384 -37.76 -14.02 3.72
CA SER A 384 -39.20 -14.05 3.43
C SER A 384 -39.60 -12.87 2.52
N GLN A 385 -40.89 -12.76 2.19
CA GLN A 385 -41.43 -11.61 1.46
C GLN A 385 -41.41 -10.29 2.26
N GLN A 386 -41.24 -10.37 3.59
CA GLN A 386 -41.24 -9.23 4.53
C GLN A 386 -39.87 -9.06 5.20
N GLY A 387 -38.79 -9.52 4.55
CA GLY A 387 -37.43 -9.48 5.11
C GLY A 387 -36.97 -10.79 5.74
N VAL A 388 -35.90 -10.72 6.53
CA VAL A 388 -35.18 -11.90 7.07
C VAL A 388 -35.94 -12.51 8.26
N ARG A 389 -36.03 -13.84 8.30
CA ARG A 389 -36.70 -14.61 9.35
C ARG A 389 -35.79 -15.71 9.90
N SER A 390 -36.13 -16.23 11.09
CA SER A 390 -35.59 -17.49 11.57
C SER A 390 -36.63 -18.46 12.09
N VAL A 391 -36.27 -19.73 12.05
CA VAL A 391 -36.94 -20.81 12.76
C VAL A 391 -35.94 -21.47 13.70
N GLY A 392 -36.31 -21.54 14.98
CA GLY A 392 -35.53 -22.12 16.06
C GLY A 392 -36.42 -22.83 17.09
N ILE A 393 -35.81 -23.38 18.14
CA ILE A 393 -36.56 -23.94 19.27
C ILE A 393 -36.68 -22.88 20.36
N ALA A 394 -37.90 -22.55 20.77
CA ALA A 394 -38.11 -21.79 22.00
C ALA A 394 -37.80 -22.69 23.21
N ASN A 395 -36.97 -22.21 24.14
CA ASN A 395 -36.49 -22.93 25.33
C ASN A 395 -37.58 -23.42 26.32
N ALA A 396 -38.87 -23.37 25.97
CA ALA A 396 -39.99 -23.73 26.85
C ALA A 396 -41.09 -24.59 26.22
N ALA A 397 -40.98 -25.03 24.95
CA ALA A 397 -41.92 -25.99 24.38
C ALA A 397 -41.25 -26.84 23.29
N GLU A 398 -41.64 -28.11 23.19
CA GLU A 398 -41.24 -29.02 22.11
C GLU A 398 -41.79 -28.60 20.73
N ASN A 399 -42.51 -27.47 20.65
CA ASN A 399 -43.03 -26.89 19.42
C ASN A 399 -42.04 -25.88 18.84
N LEU A 400 -41.82 -25.94 17.53
CA LEU A 400 -41.02 -24.93 16.82
C LEU A 400 -41.74 -23.59 16.92
N ALA A 401 -41.03 -22.59 17.42
CA ALA A 401 -41.51 -21.22 17.39
C ALA A 401 -40.72 -20.50 16.29
N ALA A 402 -41.43 -19.97 15.29
CA ALA A 402 -40.86 -18.97 14.41
C ALA A 402 -40.61 -17.71 15.25
N GLY A 403 -39.40 -17.59 15.80
CA GLY A 403 -38.95 -16.36 16.45
C GLY A 403 -38.69 -15.32 15.36
N ASP A 404 -39.40 -14.19 15.42
CA ASP A 404 -39.05 -13.02 14.63
C ASP A 404 -37.60 -12.65 14.96
N ILE A 405 -36.68 -12.79 14.01
CA ILE A 405 -35.38 -12.11 14.13
C ILE A 405 -35.64 -10.64 13.89
N GLY A 406 -35.82 -9.93 15.00
CA GLY A 406 -35.85 -8.48 15.07
C GLY A 406 -37.14 -7.90 14.48
N ALA A 407 -37.58 -6.77 15.04
CA ALA A 407 -38.54 -5.91 14.37
C ALA A 407 -38.13 -5.71 12.89
N PRO A 408 -39.07 -5.59 11.95
CA PRO A 408 -38.76 -5.54 10.54
C PRO A 408 -37.66 -4.51 10.27
N ILE A 409 -36.51 -4.95 9.77
CA ILE A 409 -35.61 -4.08 9.01
C ILE A 409 -36.23 -3.94 7.61
N ASP A 410 -37.52 -3.54 7.56
CA ASP A 410 -38.32 -3.69 6.35
C ASP A 410 -37.87 -2.72 5.27
N VAL A 411 -37.59 -1.46 5.58
CA VAL A 411 -37.32 -0.50 4.51
C VAL A 411 -35.98 -0.71 3.79
N LEU A 412 -34.93 -1.16 4.47
CA LEU A 412 -33.59 -1.28 3.86
C LEU A 412 -33.46 -2.51 2.95
N VAL A 413 -34.04 -3.65 3.36
CA VAL A 413 -33.94 -4.90 2.61
C VAL A 413 -35.05 -5.01 1.56
N GLN A 414 -36.25 -4.46 1.81
CA GLN A 414 -37.33 -4.48 0.82
C GLN A 414 -36.96 -3.78 -0.48
N GLN A 415 -36.21 -2.66 -0.44
CA GLN A 415 -35.75 -1.99 -1.65
C GLN A 415 -34.81 -2.88 -2.46
N ALA A 416 -33.90 -3.59 -1.78
CA ALA A 416 -33.00 -4.54 -2.40
C ALA A 416 -33.73 -5.77 -2.96
N MET A 417 -34.79 -6.24 -2.28
CA MET A 417 -35.66 -7.31 -2.75
C MET A 417 -36.46 -6.91 -3.99
N LEU A 418 -37.05 -5.71 -4.00
CA LEU A 418 -37.78 -5.17 -5.14
C LEU A 418 -36.84 -4.96 -6.34
N TYR A 419 -35.61 -4.53 -6.10
CA TYR A 419 -34.59 -4.43 -7.13
C TYR A 419 -34.23 -5.81 -7.68
N ALA A 420 -34.00 -6.80 -6.82
CA ALA A 420 -33.68 -8.17 -7.20
C ALA A 420 -34.78 -8.81 -8.05
N ASP A 421 -36.05 -8.62 -7.68
CA ASP A 421 -37.21 -9.14 -8.42
C ASP A 421 -37.33 -8.50 -9.81
N ARG A 422 -37.22 -7.16 -9.90
CA ARG A 422 -37.28 -6.42 -11.18
C ARG A 422 -36.15 -6.77 -12.15
N ASN A 423 -34.98 -7.09 -11.63
CA ASN A 423 -33.78 -7.37 -12.42
C ASN A 423 -33.48 -8.86 -12.58
N ASN A 424 -34.32 -9.74 -12.02
CA ASN A 424 -34.10 -11.20 -12.02
C ASN A 424 -32.72 -11.59 -11.43
N THR A 425 -32.30 -10.90 -10.38
CA THR A 425 -31.03 -11.13 -9.66
C THR A 425 -31.32 -11.70 -8.27
N PRO A 426 -31.60 -13.01 -8.14
CA PRO A 426 -32.07 -13.59 -6.88
C PRO A 426 -31.05 -13.38 -5.74
N PRO A 427 -31.50 -13.01 -4.53
CA PRO A 427 -30.64 -12.87 -3.37
C PRO A 427 -29.93 -14.17 -3.00
N LEU A 428 -28.75 -14.03 -2.40
CA LEU A 428 -27.87 -15.14 -2.04
C LEU A 428 -27.50 -15.01 -0.56
N ALA A 429 -27.37 -16.13 0.12
CA ALA A 429 -26.89 -16.16 1.48
C ALA A 429 -25.85 -17.26 1.72
N THR A 430 -25.00 -17.02 2.71
CA THR A 430 -24.07 -18.01 3.24
C THR A 430 -23.91 -17.83 4.74
N TYR A 431 -23.56 -18.91 5.42
CA TYR A 431 -23.22 -18.88 6.83
C TYR A 431 -21.71 -19.06 6.98
N TYR A 432 -21.05 -18.15 7.71
CA TYR A 432 -19.65 -18.24 8.08
C TYR A 432 -19.52 -18.67 9.55
N PRO A 433 -19.23 -19.97 9.82
CA PRO A 433 -19.22 -20.49 11.18
C PRO A 433 -18.14 -19.88 12.07
N GLY A 434 -17.00 -19.47 11.49
CA GLY A 434 -15.87 -18.92 12.23
C GLY A 434 -16.17 -17.60 12.96
N ALA A 435 -17.15 -16.83 12.47
CA ALA A 435 -17.61 -15.60 13.12
C ALA A 435 -19.08 -15.64 13.56
N GLY A 436 -19.78 -16.77 13.35
CA GLY A 436 -21.22 -16.87 13.62
C GLY A 436 -22.07 -15.94 12.75
N GLN A 437 -21.62 -15.61 11.53
CA GLN A 437 -22.23 -14.59 10.69
C GLN A 437 -23.08 -15.19 9.56
N TYR A 438 -24.35 -14.79 9.50
CA TYR A 438 -25.19 -14.97 8.32
C TYR A 438 -24.99 -13.78 7.37
N LEU A 439 -24.52 -14.04 6.17
CA LEU A 439 -24.28 -13.03 5.15
C LEU A 439 -25.36 -13.14 4.08
N LEU A 440 -26.12 -12.06 3.89
CA LEU A 440 -27.12 -11.91 2.82
C LEU A 440 -26.61 -10.90 1.80
N ALA A 441 -26.60 -11.27 0.53
CA ALA A 441 -26.14 -10.45 -0.57
C ALA A 441 -27.24 -10.29 -1.63
N PHE A 442 -27.32 -9.09 -2.19
CA PHE A 442 -28.19 -8.75 -3.31
C PHE A 442 -27.31 -8.48 -4.53
N PRO A 443 -27.21 -9.42 -5.49
CA PRO A 443 -26.35 -9.25 -6.66
C PRO A 443 -26.75 -8.01 -7.46
N ASN A 444 -25.74 -7.20 -7.82
CA ASN A 444 -25.89 -5.96 -8.58
C ASN A 444 -26.76 -4.89 -7.90
N TYR A 445 -27.07 -5.03 -6.61
CA TYR A 445 -27.73 -3.96 -5.88
C TYR A 445 -26.75 -2.79 -5.74
N PRO A 446 -27.08 -1.59 -6.26
CA PRO A 446 -26.15 -0.48 -6.23
C PRO A 446 -25.82 -0.11 -4.78
N PRO A 447 -24.55 0.25 -4.48
CA PRO A 447 -24.24 0.84 -3.18
C PRO A 447 -25.09 2.10 -3.00
N PRO A 448 -25.43 2.47 -1.74
CA PRO A 448 -26.11 3.74 -1.51
C PRO A 448 -25.27 4.87 -2.10
N VAL A 449 -25.89 5.88 -2.70
CA VAL A 449 -25.17 7.00 -3.34
C VAL A 449 -24.22 7.65 -2.33
N LEU A 450 -22.95 7.82 -2.70
CA LEU A 450 -21.95 8.48 -1.84
C LEU A 450 -22.40 9.91 -1.52
N GLY A 451 -22.25 10.30 -0.25
CA GLY A 451 -22.64 11.62 0.23
C GLY A 451 -21.72 12.14 1.34
N VAL A 452 -21.58 13.47 1.38
CA VAL A 452 -20.89 14.21 2.45
C VAL A 452 -21.95 14.94 3.27
N TYR A 453 -21.99 14.68 4.58
CA TYR A 453 -23.02 15.18 5.49
C TYR A 453 -22.45 15.96 6.67
N GLY A 454 -23.31 16.76 7.29
CA GLY A 454 -22.97 17.62 8.44
C GLY A 454 -22.30 18.93 8.00
N SER A 455 -22.36 19.95 8.85
CA SER A 455 -21.81 21.28 8.57
C SER A 455 -20.93 21.75 9.71
N LEU A 456 -19.79 22.39 9.38
CA LEU A 456 -18.84 22.88 10.36
C LEU A 456 -19.55 23.86 11.33
N PRO A 457 -19.53 23.64 12.65
CA PRO A 457 -20.19 24.54 13.60
C PRO A 457 -19.63 25.97 13.50
N LYS A 458 -20.44 26.96 13.90
CA LYS A 458 -19.93 28.34 14.04
C LYS A 458 -18.90 28.38 15.16
N ALA A 459 -17.79 29.07 14.93
CA ALA A 459 -16.72 29.30 15.89
C ALA A 459 -16.28 30.78 15.86
N ALA A 460 -15.76 31.29 16.97
CA ALA A 460 -15.11 32.60 17.06
C ALA A 460 -13.58 32.46 17.06
N CYS A 461 -12.88 33.55 16.77
CA CYS A 461 -11.42 33.56 16.82
C CYS A 461 -10.93 33.14 18.21
N GLY A 462 -9.96 32.22 18.27
CA GLY A 462 -9.47 31.61 19.50
C GLY A 462 -10.27 30.39 19.97
N ASP A 463 -11.43 30.08 19.36
CA ASP A 463 -12.13 28.84 19.65
C ASP A 463 -11.39 27.66 19.02
N THR A 464 -11.24 26.59 19.80
CA THR A 464 -10.82 25.29 19.27
C THR A 464 -11.98 24.64 18.54
N VAL A 465 -11.72 24.21 17.29
CA VAL A 465 -12.64 23.45 16.47
C VAL A 465 -12.21 22.00 16.47
N ASP A 466 -13.17 21.11 16.72
CA ASP A 466 -13.03 19.66 16.64
C ASP A 466 -14.32 19.11 16.03
N TYR A 467 -14.27 18.77 14.73
CA TYR A 467 -15.46 18.43 13.97
C TYR A 467 -15.17 17.45 12.83
N SER A 468 -15.99 16.41 12.67
CA SER A 468 -15.87 15.47 11.55
C SER A 468 -17.08 15.55 10.62
N TYR A 469 -16.83 15.63 9.31
CA TYR A 469 -17.88 15.37 8.32
C TYR A 469 -18.27 13.89 8.34
N VAL A 470 -19.55 13.61 8.10
CA VAL A 470 -20.04 12.23 8.01
C VAL A 470 -20.06 11.83 6.54
N ILE A 471 -19.28 10.82 6.17
CA ILE A 471 -19.30 10.22 4.84
C ILE A 471 -20.16 8.95 4.90
N ALA A 472 -21.15 8.85 4.03
CA ALA A 472 -22.02 7.67 3.96
C ALA A 472 -22.39 7.34 2.51
N GLY A 473 -22.77 6.08 2.26
CA GLY A 473 -22.90 5.53 0.90
C GLY A 473 -21.54 5.14 0.31
N GLY A 474 -21.50 4.84 -0.99
CA GLY A 474 -20.32 4.33 -1.69
C GLY A 474 -19.73 3.06 -1.05
N LEU A 475 -18.48 2.76 -1.41
CA LEU A 475 -17.71 1.64 -0.84
C LEU A 475 -16.43 2.11 -0.13
N PRO A 476 -16.20 1.75 1.16
CA PRO A 476 -14.97 2.10 1.87
C PRO A 476 -13.73 1.39 1.27
N PRO A 477 -12.49 1.90 1.49
CA PRO A 477 -12.16 3.11 2.27
C PRO A 477 -12.53 4.41 1.55
N TYR A 478 -12.83 5.45 2.33
CA TYR A 478 -13.09 6.80 1.83
C TYR A 478 -11.83 7.66 1.95
N SER A 479 -11.59 8.55 0.99
CA SER A 479 -10.65 9.67 1.11
C SER A 479 -11.40 10.99 1.00
N VAL A 480 -11.10 11.93 1.91
CA VAL A 480 -11.75 13.23 1.97
C VAL A 480 -10.71 14.34 1.80
N GLU A 481 -11.05 15.37 1.04
CA GLU A 481 -10.19 16.54 0.82
C GLU A 481 -10.99 17.83 0.61
N ILE A 482 -10.30 18.97 0.65
CA ILE A 482 -10.84 20.25 0.20
C ILE A 482 -10.54 20.40 -1.28
N SER A 483 -11.55 20.24 -2.15
CA SER A 483 -11.36 20.27 -3.61
C SER A 483 -11.34 21.69 -4.19
N ALA A 484 -11.94 22.66 -3.49
CA ALA A 484 -11.95 24.07 -3.87
C ALA A 484 -12.07 24.98 -2.65
N GLY A 485 -11.54 26.20 -2.75
CA GLY A 485 -11.51 27.17 -1.65
C GLY A 485 -10.49 26.81 -0.57
N SER A 486 -10.67 27.36 0.62
CA SER A 486 -9.85 27.04 1.79
C SER A 486 -10.67 27.07 3.07
N LEU A 487 -10.31 26.23 4.03
CA LEU A 487 -10.85 26.33 5.38
C LEU A 487 -10.47 27.69 6.01
N PRO A 488 -11.23 28.15 7.02
CA PRO A 488 -10.84 29.32 7.81
C PRO A 488 -9.42 29.20 8.37
N ASP A 489 -8.72 30.34 8.45
CA ASP A 489 -7.33 30.40 8.93
C ASP A 489 -7.18 29.74 10.31
N GLY A 490 -6.18 28.85 10.42
CA GLY A 490 -5.90 28.10 11.65
C GLY A 490 -6.59 26.73 11.74
N LEU A 491 -7.48 26.40 10.80
CA LEU A 491 -8.11 25.09 10.70
C LEU A 491 -7.46 24.22 9.62
N ALA A 492 -7.36 22.92 9.88
CA ALA A 492 -6.91 21.92 8.91
C ALA A 492 -7.87 20.73 8.91
N MET A 493 -7.97 20.04 7.78
CA MET A 493 -8.74 18.80 7.65
C MET A 493 -7.82 17.65 7.25
N ASP A 494 -8.00 16.50 7.89
CA ASP A 494 -7.31 15.27 7.53
C ASP A 494 -8.04 14.48 6.43
N ALA A 495 -7.43 13.38 5.99
CA ALA A 495 -7.99 12.53 4.93
C ALA A 495 -9.27 11.77 5.34
N SER A 496 -9.66 11.78 6.61
CA SER A 496 -10.90 11.20 7.12
C SER A 496 -12.06 12.20 7.13
N GLY A 497 -11.81 13.46 6.81
CA GLY A 497 -12.79 14.55 6.92
C GLY A 497 -12.89 15.14 8.32
N HIS A 498 -11.89 14.92 9.18
CA HIS A 498 -11.81 15.49 10.52
C HIS A 498 -11.10 16.85 10.47
N VAL A 499 -11.82 17.90 10.85
CA VAL A 499 -11.38 19.29 10.91
C VAL A 499 -10.97 19.62 12.35
N THR A 500 -9.72 20.02 12.53
CA THR A 500 -9.17 20.44 13.81
C THR A 500 -8.35 21.72 13.70
N GLY A 501 -8.25 22.45 14.81
CA GLY A 501 -7.40 23.63 14.90
C GLY A 501 -7.99 24.71 15.81
N GLU A 502 -7.22 25.77 16.04
CA GLU A 502 -7.69 26.98 16.71
C GLU A 502 -7.94 28.03 15.63
N MET A 503 -9.13 28.61 15.60
CA MET A 503 -9.44 29.59 14.56
C MET A 503 -8.64 30.88 14.78
N ALA A 504 -7.71 31.17 13.86
CA ALA A 504 -6.73 32.24 13.99
C ALA A 504 -7.25 33.59 13.51
N ARG A 505 -8.16 33.58 12.52
CA ARG A 505 -8.76 34.81 11.99
C ARG A 505 -10.17 34.57 11.52
N GLY A 506 -11.04 35.51 11.88
CA GLY A 506 -12.39 35.50 11.40
C GLY A 506 -12.60 36.12 10.02
N GLY A 507 -13.59 35.63 9.27
CA GLY A 507 -14.01 36.17 7.99
C GLY A 507 -15.09 35.34 7.29
N ASP A 508 -15.50 35.83 6.12
CA ASP A 508 -16.28 35.03 5.18
C ASP A 508 -15.37 33.94 4.58
N ALA A 509 -15.91 32.73 4.44
CA ALA A 509 -15.17 31.59 3.89
C ALA A 509 -16.09 30.72 3.04
N GLU A 510 -15.53 30.19 1.95
CA GLU A 510 -16.19 29.21 1.10
C GLU A 510 -15.19 28.10 0.76
N TRP A 511 -15.62 26.86 0.95
CA TRP A 511 -14.81 25.68 0.61
C TRP A 511 -15.71 24.53 0.17
N THR A 512 -15.15 23.63 -0.63
CA THR A 512 -15.83 22.42 -1.09
C THR A 512 -15.16 21.19 -0.50
N VAL A 513 -15.92 20.40 0.25
CA VAL A 513 -15.48 19.11 0.79
C VAL A 513 -15.82 18.04 -0.24
N ARG A 514 -14.82 17.28 -0.66
CA ARG A 514 -14.96 16.16 -1.60
C ARG A 514 -14.64 14.85 -0.90
N ALA A 515 -15.53 13.87 -1.01
CA ALA A 515 -15.27 12.48 -0.64
C ALA A 515 -15.15 11.62 -1.91
N THR A 516 -14.17 10.73 -1.92
CA THR A 516 -13.97 9.71 -2.96
C THR A 516 -14.02 8.33 -2.33
N ASP A 517 -14.75 7.41 -2.94
CA ASP A 517 -14.82 6.02 -2.48
C ASP A 517 -13.80 5.12 -3.19
N SER A 518 -13.75 3.85 -2.80
CA SER A 518 -12.80 2.87 -3.35
C SER A 518 -12.97 2.53 -4.84
N LEU A 519 -14.13 2.87 -5.43
CA LEU A 519 -14.40 2.70 -6.86
C LEU A 519 -14.14 3.98 -7.67
N GLY A 520 -13.82 5.09 -6.99
CA GLY A 520 -13.60 6.39 -7.62
C GLY A 520 -14.87 7.21 -7.78
N ASP A 521 -16.00 6.81 -7.18
CA ASP A 521 -17.19 7.64 -7.11
C ASP A 521 -16.93 8.86 -6.21
N VAL A 522 -17.51 10.00 -6.59
CA VAL A 522 -17.24 11.30 -5.95
C VAL A 522 -18.54 11.92 -5.44
N ALA A 523 -18.48 12.47 -4.23
CA ALA A 523 -19.52 13.32 -3.66
C ALA A 523 -18.90 14.63 -3.16
N GLU A 524 -19.57 15.75 -3.44
CA GLU A 524 -19.12 17.08 -3.03
C GLU A 524 -20.16 17.80 -2.19
N LYS A 525 -19.68 18.58 -1.21
CA LYS A 525 -20.47 19.51 -0.43
C LYS A 525 -19.79 20.86 -0.37
N VAL A 526 -20.47 21.89 -0.87
CA VAL A 526 -20.05 23.29 -0.72
C VAL A 526 -20.52 23.81 0.63
N GLU A 527 -19.60 24.39 1.40
CA GLU A 527 -19.89 25.17 2.60
C GLU A 527 -19.59 26.63 2.31
N THR A 528 -20.59 27.49 2.54
CA THR A 528 -20.45 28.94 2.41
C THR A 528 -20.80 29.60 3.74
N ARG A 529 -19.96 30.51 4.19
CA ARG A 529 -20.06 31.20 5.48
C ARG A 529 -19.92 32.70 5.26
N THR A 530 -21.02 33.44 5.39
CA THR A 530 -21.06 34.89 5.18
C THR A 530 -21.78 35.63 6.31
N GLY A 531 -21.38 36.86 6.62
CA GLY A 531 -22.09 37.73 7.58
C GLY A 531 -22.26 37.14 8.99
N ALA A 532 -23.40 37.31 9.67
CA ALA A 532 -23.59 36.78 11.04
C ALA A 532 -23.52 35.23 11.15
N ASP A 533 -23.52 34.53 10.01
CA ASP A 533 -23.33 33.08 9.90
C ASP A 533 -21.88 32.69 9.57
N GLY A 534 -21.04 33.67 9.25
CA GLY A 534 -19.61 33.52 9.05
C GLY A 534 -18.81 33.44 10.34
N PHE A 535 -17.53 33.13 10.21
CA PHE A 535 -16.60 33.03 11.32
C PHE A 535 -16.13 34.43 11.72
N PHE A 536 -16.97 35.32 12.22
CA PHE A 536 -16.55 36.70 12.50
C PHE A 536 -15.89 36.85 13.87
N GLN A 537 -14.89 37.74 13.95
CA GLN A 537 -14.33 38.20 15.21
C GLN A 537 -15.31 39.19 15.87
N TYR A 538 -16.41 38.69 16.42
CA TYR A 538 -17.13 39.46 17.43
C TYR A 538 -16.56 39.10 18.79
N LEU A 539 -15.46 39.75 19.19
CA LEU A 539 -15.26 39.91 20.63
C LEU A 539 -16.34 40.88 21.11
N THR A 540 -17.51 40.35 21.44
CA THR A 540 -18.51 41.13 22.15
C THR A 540 -18.08 41.14 23.61
N ALA A 541 -17.36 42.17 24.03
CA ALA A 541 -17.19 42.43 25.46
C ALA A 541 -18.57 42.84 26.02
N ARG A 542 -19.38 41.87 26.44
CA ARG A 542 -20.59 42.14 27.23
C ARG A 542 -20.15 42.41 28.66
N LEU A 543 -19.89 43.67 29.00
CA LEU A 543 -19.88 44.06 30.41
C LEU A 543 -21.33 44.02 30.91
N TYR A 544 -21.59 43.15 31.89
CA TYR A 544 -22.80 43.19 32.70
C TYR A 544 -22.57 44.16 33.87
N PRO A 545 -23.62 44.80 34.40
CA PRO A 545 -23.49 45.85 35.39
C PRO A 545 -22.71 45.35 36.60
N VAL A 546 -21.50 45.88 36.76
CA VAL A 546 -20.80 45.93 38.03
C VAL A 546 -21.10 47.32 38.55
N GLU A 547 -21.65 47.45 39.77
CA GLU A 547 -21.58 48.74 40.46
C GLU A 547 -20.10 49.04 40.62
N ILE A 548 -19.56 49.91 39.77
CA ILE A 548 -18.17 50.36 39.87
C ILE A 548 -18.20 51.56 40.81
N PRO A 549 -17.71 51.46 42.07
CA PRO A 549 -17.63 52.59 42.99
C PRO A 549 -16.43 53.50 42.64
N ALA A 550 -16.07 53.62 41.36
CA ALA A 550 -14.89 54.34 40.93
C ALA A 550 -15.24 55.76 40.49
N ASP A 551 -14.47 56.72 40.99
CA ASP A 551 -14.53 58.14 40.63
C ASP A 551 -14.28 58.38 39.13
N SER A 552 -13.69 57.41 38.41
CA SER A 552 -13.50 57.48 36.96
C SER A 552 -13.44 56.12 36.25
N ILE A 553 -13.84 56.08 34.98
CA ILE A 553 -13.71 54.92 34.07
C ILE A 553 -12.90 55.32 32.83
N SER A 554 -11.91 54.50 32.47
CA SER A 554 -11.13 54.65 31.23
C SER A 554 -11.12 53.36 30.42
N LEU A 555 -11.51 53.45 29.14
CA LEU A 555 -11.56 52.34 28.20
C LEU A 555 -10.71 52.65 26.96
N ALA A 556 -9.96 51.66 26.47
CA ALA A 556 -9.14 51.79 25.27
C ALA A 556 -9.32 50.58 24.34
N SER A 557 -9.69 50.84 23.08
CA SER A 557 -9.89 49.82 22.05
C SER A 557 -9.02 50.11 20.84
N VAL A 558 -8.27 49.11 20.35
CA VAL A 558 -7.42 49.22 19.16
C VAL A 558 -7.76 48.07 18.20
N VAL A 559 -7.96 48.38 16.91
CA VAL A 559 -8.21 47.36 15.87
C VAL A 559 -7.14 47.42 14.79
N GLU A 560 -6.36 46.35 14.71
CA GLU A 560 -5.24 46.21 13.76
C GLU A 560 -5.65 45.54 12.44
N ALA A 561 -6.71 44.72 12.44
CA ALA A 561 -7.31 44.11 11.24
C ALA A 561 -8.73 43.60 11.53
N ALA A 562 -9.58 43.49 10.50
CA ALA A 562 -10.98 43.00 10.57
C ALA A 562 -12.04 44.00 11.09
N THR A 563 -13.28 43.54 11.27
CA THR A 563 -14.40 44.38 11.75
C THR A 563 -14.70 44.07 13.20
N PHE A 564 -14.56 45.07 14.08
CA PHE A 564 -14.82 44.97 15.50
C PHE A 564 -16.01 45.84 15.91
N ARG A 565 -16.87 45.34 16.80
CA ARG A 565 -18.02 46.07 17.31
C ARG A 565 -18.07 45.95 18.83
N ASP A 566 -17.88 47.08 19.50
CA ASP A 566 -18.16 47.23 20.92
C ASP A 566 -19.65 47.56 21.14
N VAL A 567 -20.30 46.82 22.02
CA VAL A 567 -21.69 47.04 22.44
C VAL A 567 -21.76 47.09 23.96
N TYR A 568 -21.95 48.29 24.50
CA TYR A 568 -22.11 48.53 25.94
C TYR A 568 -23.59 48.67 26.30
N HIS A 569 -24.06 47.89 27.28
CA HIS A 569 -25.44 47.95 27.80
C HIS A 569 -25.40 48.31 29.30
N GLU A 570 -25.46 49.59 29.63
CA GLU A 570 -25.66 50.04 31.02
C GLU A 570 -26.80 51.05 31.10
N TYR A 571 -27.53 51.06 32.22
CA TYR A 571 -28.64 51.98 32.44
C TYR A 571 -28.26 53.17 33.35
N THR A 572 -27.19 53.08 34.16
CA THR A 572 -26.67 54.20 34.98
C THR A 572 -25.24 53.90 35.44
N VAL A 573 -24.29 54.83 35.23
CA VAL A 573 -22.91 54.73 35.71
C VAL A 573 -22.62 55.92 36.61
N PRO A 574 -22.38 55.74 37.92
CA PRO A 574 -22.19 56.85 38.86
C PRO A 574 -20.73 57.33 38.91
N ALA A 575 -20.04 57.40 37.77
CA ALA A 575 -18.66 57.88 37.71
C ALA A 575 -18.62 59.40 37.50
N ASP A 576 -17.72 60.08 38.21
CA ASP A 576 -17.51 61.53 38.07
C ASP A 576 -16.83 61.84 36.72
N ALA A 577 -15.94 60.97 36.24
CA ALA A 577 -15.27 61.13 34.95
C ALA A 577 -15.29 59.88 34.04
N PHE A 578 -15.54 60.08 32.74
CA PHE A 578 -15.46 59.02 31.71
C PHE A 578 -14.46 59.35 30.60
N ALA A 579 -13.57 58.40 30.27
CA ALA A 579 -12.60 58.50 29.19
C ALA A 579 -12.69 57.29 28.23
N LEU A 580 -12.77 57.55 26.93
CA LEU A 580 -12.71 56.52 25.89
C LEU A 580 -11.64 56.88 24.86
N SER A 581 -10.74 55.94 24.58
CA SER A 581 -9.77 56.01 23.48
C SER A 581 -10.04 54.91 22.46
N SER A 582 -10.14 55.25 21.18
CA SER A 582 -10.41 54.29 20.12
C SER A 582 -9.48 54.52 18.92
N VAL A 583 -8.75 53.48 18.52
CA VAL A 583 -7.81 53.56 17.40
C VAL A 583 -8.10 52.49 16.37
N ALA A 584 -8.23 52.87 15.09
CA ALA A 584 -8.26 51.93 13.97
C ALA A 584 -6.95 52.03 13.18
N THR A 585 -6.12 51.00 13.28
CA THR A 585 -4.87 50.87 12.54
C THR A 585 -5.07 50.12 11.21
N ALA A 586 -6.08 49.23 11.12
CA ALA A 586 -6.72 48.80 9.86
C ALA A 586 -8.14 48.25 10.12
N GLY A 587 -8.89 47.88 9.07
CA GLY A 587 -10.22 47.25 9.23
C GLY A 587 -11.35 48.23 9.56
N THR A 588 -12.39 47.78 10.29
CA THR A 588 -13.55 48.62 10.66
C THR A 588 -13.87 48.52 12.16
N LEU A 589 -13.77 49.61 12.91
CA LEU A 589 -14.14 49.68 14.33
C LEU A 589 -15.47 50.44 14.49
N ARG A 590 -16.47 49.82 15.13
CA ARG A 590 -17.80 50.41 15.39
C ARG A 590 -18.16 50.39 16.88
N PRO A 591 -17.64 51.31 17.69
CA PRO A 591 -18.12 51.52 19.05
C PRO A 591 -19.51 52.16 19.00
N ILE A 592 -20.51 51.46 19.55
CA ILE A 592 -21.80 52.06 19.86
C ILE A 592 -21.81 52.33 21.35
N LEU A 593 -21.69 53.60 21.71
CA LEU A 593 -21.81 54.03 23.10
C LEU A 593 -23.28 54.39 23.36
N GLN A 594 -23.99 53.57 24.14
CA GLN A 594 -25.40 53.78 24.45
C GLN A 594 -25.61 54.24 25.90
N THR A 595 -26.20 55.43 26.03
CA THR A 595 -26.86 56.06 27.19
C THR A 595 -26.10 56.07 28.52
N TYR A 596 -25.43 57.18 28.81
CA TYR A 596 -24.86 57.48 30.13
C TYR A 596 -25.49 58.74 30.73
N ALA A 597 -25.72 58.74 32.04
CA ALA A 597 -25.89 59.95 32.85
C ALA A 597 -24.57 60.15 33.59
N LEU A 598 -23.74 61.09 33.12
CA LEU A 598 -22.41 61.38 33.68
C LEU A 598 -22.50 62.63 34.55
N ASN A 599 -21.77 62.67 35.67
CA ASN A 599 -21.93 63.72 36.67
C ASN A 599 -20.98 64.92 36.49
N ASP A 600 -19.72 64.73 36.06
CA ASP A 600 -18.77 65.86 35.90
C ASP A 600 -18.06 65.96 34.52
N LYS A 601 -17.35 64.92 34.04
CA LYS A 601 -16.43 65.04 32.87
C LYS A 601 -16.53 63.93 31.83
N VAL A 602 -16.37 64.33 30.55
CA VAL A 602 -16.31 63.40 29.40
C VAL A 602 -15.10 63.68 28.51
N SER A 603 -14.28 62.66 28.27
CA SER A 603 -13.13 62.72 27.34
C SER A 603 -13.20 61.63 26.28
N LEU A 604 -13.13 62.01 25.01
CA LEU A 604 -13.10 61.08 23.87
C LEU A 604 -11.86 61.32 23.02
N ALA A 605 -11.08 60.27 22.79
CA ALA A 605 -9.98 60.26 21.85
C ALA A 605 -10.25 59.25 20.74
N SER A 606 -10.14 59.67 19.48
CA SER A 606 -10.36 58.80 18.32
C SER A 606 -9.26 59.00 17.29
N ALA A 607 -8.60 57.92 16.87
CA ALA A 607 -7.54 57.98 15.86
C ALA A 607 -7.73 56.92 14.77
N VAL A 608 -7.41 57.28 13.52
CA VAL A 608 -7.39 56.34 12.39
C VAL A 608 -6.06 56.45 11.69
N GLU A 609 -5.28 55.37 11.72
CA GLU A 609 -4.05 55.27 10.93
C GLU A 609 -4.35 54.71 9.53
N ALA A 610 -5.24 53.72 9.42
CA ALA A 610 -5.87 53.25 8.19
C ALA A 610 -7.23 52.55 8.48
N GLY A 611 -8.10 52.41 7.48
CA GLY A 611 -9.41 51.72 7.62
C GLY A 611 -10.59 52.63 7.94
N THR A 612 -11.58 52.16 8.68
CA THR A 612 -12.80 52.90 9.04
C THR A 612 -13.10 52.85 10.54
N LEU A 613 -13.13 54.00 11.21
CA LEU A 613 -13.62 54.12 12.58
C LEU A 613 -14.96 54.86 12.56
N ARG A 614 -15.98 54.25 13.15
CA ARG A 614 -17.29 54.89 13.32
C ARG A 614 -17.63 54.99 14.79
N ASN A 615 -17.43 56.18 15.34
CA ASN A 615 -17.74 56.48 16.74
C ASN A 615 -19.06 57.25 16.83
N ILE A 616 -20.10 56.63 17.37
CA ILE A 616 -21.38 57.29 17.60
C ILE A 616 -21.63 57.34 19.10
N LEU A 617 -21.56 58.54 19.66
CA LEU A 617 -21.94 58.81 21.04
C LEU A 617 -23.39 59.30 21.08
N ARG A 618 -24.25 58.60 21.83
CA ARG A 618 -25.58 59.08 22.19
C ARG A 618 -25.68 59.27 23.70
N SER A 619 -25.77 60.52 24.15
CA SER A 619 -25.97 60.90 25.55
C SER A 619 -27.30 61.64 25.73
N TYR A 620 -27.95 61.55 26.89
CA TYR A 620 -29.18 62.30 27.18
C TYR A 620 -28.87 63.66 27.84
N VAL A 621 -27.83 63.74 28.67
CA VAL A 621 -27.40 64.94 29.39
C VAL A 621 -25.88 64.96 29.44
N ILE A 622 -25.27 66.09 29.08
CA ILE A 622 -23.85 66.36 29.34
C ILE A 622 -23.75 67.28 30.56
N PRO A 623 -22.93 66.93 31.58
CA PRO A 623 -22.80 67.69 32.82
C PRO A 623 -22.10 69.05 32.66
N ALA A 624 -22.12 69.83 33.73
CA ALA A 624 -21.73 71.24 33.73
C ALA A 624 -20.21 71.49 33.72
N GLU A 625 -19.33 70.55 34.09
CA GLU A 625 -17.92 70.94 34.29
C GLU A 625 -17.07 71.00 33.00
N SER A 626 -16.94 69.91 32.23
CA SER A 626 -16.16 69.97 30.98
C SER A 626 -16.31 68.76 30.04
N MET A 627 -16.16 69.03 28.74
CA MET A 627 -16.11 68.02 27.68
C MET A 627 -14.85 68.19 26.83
N SER A 628 -14.15 67.10 26.52
CA SER A 628 -12.99 67.08 25.61
C SER A 628 -13.13 66.04 24.51
N LEU A 629 -12.90 66.43 23.25
CA LEU A 629 -12.83 65.53 22.10
C LEU A 629 -11.53 65.76 21.33
N SER A 630 -10.81 64.67 21.06
CA SER A 630 -9.69 64.64 20.15
C SER A 630 -9.93 63.64 19.03
N SER A 631 -9.68 64.06 17.79
CA SER A 631 -9.83 63.24 16.58
C SER A 631 -8.58 63.34 15.71
N GLY A 632 -8.00 62.22 15.29
CA GLY A 632 -6.85 62.18 14.40
C GLY A 632 -7.08 61.23 13.21
N VAL A 633 -6.79 61.66 11.99
CA VAL A 633 -6.89 60.81 10.79
C VAL A 633 -5.61 60.91 9.99
N VAL A 634 -4.87 59.81 9.87
CA VAL A 634 -3.66 59.71 9.05
C VAL A 634 -3.99 59.18 7.64
N ALA A 635 -4.83 58.14 7.55
CA ALA A 635 -5.46 57.62 6.33
C ALA A 635 -6.80 56.93 6.65
N GLY A 636 -7.72 56.79 5.68
CA GLY A 636 -9.01 56.09 5.87
C GLY A 636 -10.20 57.01 6.22
N THR A 637 -11.16 56.52 7.01
CA THR A 637 -12.39 57.27 7.34
C THR A 637 -12.70 57.24 8.84
N LEU A 638 -12.79 58.41 9.46
CA LEU A 638 -13.35 58.61 10.80
C LEU A 638 -14.72 59.27 10.67
N LEU A 639 -15.77 58.58 11.13
CA LEU A 639 -17.09 59.18 11.33
C LEU A 639 -17.35 59.33 12.82
N GLN A 640 -17.38 60.57 13.31
CA GLN A 640 -17.63 60.87 14.71
C GLN A 640 -18.93 61.66 14.85
N LYS A 641 -19.94 61.06 15.50
CA LYS A 641 -21.24 61.69 15.70
C LYS A 641 -21.62 61.73 17.16
N LEU A 642 -21.78 62.94 17.68
CA LEU A 642 -22.33 63.20 19.01
C LEU A 642 -23.83 63.54 18.90
N ILE A 643 -24.66 62.84 19.67
CA ILE A 643 -26.11 63.07 19.75
C ILE A 643 -26.46 63.30 21.22
N VAL A 644 -26.96 64.49 21.54
CA VAL A 644 -27.31 64.91 22.92
C VAL A 644 -28.71 65.51 22.98
N SER A 645 -29.43 65.32 24.09
CA SER A 645 -30.73 66.00 24.33
C SER A 645 -30.64 67.26 25.20
N ASN A 646 -29.59 67.41 26.03
CA ASN A 646 -29.28 68.64 26.76
C ASN A 646 -27.76 68.81 26.89
N MET A 647 -27.24 70.02 26.61
CA MET A 647 -25.80 70.33 26.61
C MET A 647 -25.54 71.67 27.32
N ALA A 648 -24.93 71.65 28.50
CA ALA A 648 -24.59 72.86 29.28
C ALA A 648 -23.20 72.80 29.98
N PRO A 649 -22.10 72.44 29.30
CA PRO A 649 -20.77 72.42 29.91
C PRO A 649 -20.17 73.83 30.08
N GLU A 650 -19.40 74.03 31.13
CA GLU A 650 -18.62 75.23 31.45
C GLU A 650 -17.39 75.37 30.52
N GLY A 651 -16.94 74.25 29.92
CA GLY A 651 -15.87 74.25 28.92
C GLY A 651 -15.97 73.10 27.92
N ILE A 652 -15.74 73.40 26.64
CA ILE A 652 -15.62 72.42 25.56
C ILE A 652 -14.25 72.55 24.91
N GLY A 653 -13.45 71.49 24.97
CA GLY A 653 -12.18 71.35 24.24
C GLY A 653 -12.33 70.45 23.02
N LEU A 654 -12.03 70.98 21.83
CA LEU A 654 -12.03 70.22 20.59
C LEU A 654 -10.65 70.28 19.95
N SER A 655 -10.09 69.14 19.56
CA SER A 655 -8.89 69.08 18.74
C SER A 655 -9.06 68.07 17.61
N SER A 656 -8.74 68.48 16.39
CA SER A 656 -8.83 67.61 15.21
C SER A 656 -7.59 67.74 14.33
N SER A 657 -7.04 66.62 13.88
CA SER A 657 -5.97 66.57 12.89
C SER A 657 -6.33 65.59 11.76
N VAL A 658 -6.11 66.02 10.51
CA VAL A 658 -6.32 65.18 9.31
C VAL A 658 -5.09 65.34 8.40
N VAL A 659 -4.33 64.27 8.26
CA VAL A 659 -3.15 64.20 7.38
C VAL A 659 -3.54 63.61 6.02
N GLY A 660 -4.41 62.60 5.98
CA GLY A 660 -4.99 62.00 4.79
C GLY A 660 -6.25 61.20 5.11
N GLY A 661 -7.22 61.12 4.19
CA GLY A 661 -8.51 60.43 4.42
C GLY A 661 -9.69 61.38 4.67
N THR A 662 -10.71 60.91 5.40
CA THR A 662 -11.97 61.64 5.61
C THR A 662 -12.35 61.65 7.10
N LEU A 663 -12.56 62.84 7.65
CA LEU A 663 -13.20 63.06 8.95
C LEU A 663 -14.61 63.60 8.70
N THR A 664 -15.63 62.99 9.30
CA THR A 664 -17.04 63.41 9.19
C THR A 664 -17.70 63.49 10.54
#